data_AF-A0A072NC41-F1
#
_entry.id   AF-A0A072NC41-F1
#
_cell.length_a   1.000
_cell.length_b   1.000
_cell.length_c   1.000
_cell.angle_alpha   90.00
_cell.angle_beta   90.00
_cell.angle_gamma   90.00
#
_symmetry.space_group_name_H-M   'P 1'
#
loop_
_entity.id
_entity.type
_entity.pdbx_description
1 polymer ?
#
loop_
_entity_poly.entity_id
_entity_poly.type
_entity_poly.pdbx_seq_one_letter_code
_entity_poly.pdbx_strand_id
1 'polypeptide(L)'
;MALATLGLVSLTGCFEGELSDNQEAMLSDQPFAYVVRGYPEMGDTSSVNVRPPLDPRAPYAFNPGAKLMVRDRIALSSGERHALEGYFGGAYDVKDLDVSPDGERMVFAAHGPADSPNNFTWNIFEYTFASGKVRRIFQDDLVANSGQDTNPTYTNEGRIIFSSSRQSSRGDWQALDLREYLEDFNEPASLLHSVKPDGTELAQITFGQFHDIEPATMNDGHVVFIRFGRIYETLQDCTLENIDDPNFNQHPHGGGYGQGNGSGFPSGLEDPKEWTVDDKCSASLAGEVDGERVFVEDVLSMYRITPAGGNVHRYFGSLSEEFSDASFIHYMDPIPLDDGNLLTTMRHIYNPIYGGDVVKINSQNFFAVGQPVTEGITGEAEESMTPGLVNFYPNQVSPTGWYSSVAPYNDGTGRMLTSWAQCLTSNGETSTPCEGSATTESLGEPRYGIWTIDPATNTRLPVVQGHERALYTDIVIADYNELARPYTGERHKLDLEENSALFEIRSIYDLDGADMAEQFDGGIETRRDPSLTQPDDRSERFIRVLGVRQIPPELEQAILSDEVLNPPSGPQPPLGLTPLVGSGNRTLYDVLSYAMVEPDGSAMVKVPADTNFSFEVVNKYGKRVELIAAPDYNYNYLTQHPRPLLLEEGEKLTCYGCHDPEVDIPHARTDVELASANPGAPGDGMAFPNANPQIRAYRWKDTMAQALVDSLNSLQATWADTVRYEDFWNNPPEPSLAFEVPYSGLTTPVPVADVNCLTDWNANCKSTINYKEHIQPIWNACRVDPNQNVVTSCQNCHRAAESKSCPDGVGGGGASTNLLLGSGNASWDNRQLESYVELFEPDYYLRETETGDWVEVDSADLDAQCPDGVQGDMTILPEPGVCFARRLMSGRGAIASARFFSLFDDDPDDDEYEVETAETAAIRQSHQGMLTRAELRLIAEWLDTGAHIYNDPEKFEFPTP
;
A
#
# COMPACT_ATOMS: atom_id res chain seq x y z
N MET A 1 14.70 54.38 -74.67
CA MET A 1 14.05 53.45 -75.62
C MET A 1 14.43 52.04 -75.21
N ALA A 2 13.42 51.19 -75.09
CA ALA A 2 13.48 49.83 -74.59
C ALA A 2 14.41 48.90 -75.38
N LEU A 3 14.98 47.91 -74.71
CA LEU A 3 15.04 46.53 -75.22
C LEU A 3 15.28 45.54 -74.07
N ALA A 4 14.56 44.43 -74.13
CA ALA A 4 14.49 43.36 -73.14
C ALA A 4 15.75 42.48 -73.12
N THR A 5 16.06 41.92 -71.94
CA THR A 5 16.89 40.71 -71.82
C THR A 5 16.40 39.86 -70.65
N LEU A 6 16.16 38.60 -70.99
CA LEU A 6 16.01 37.41 -70.15
C LEU A 6 17.01 37.39 -68.97
N GLY A 7 16.54 37.07 -67.76
CA GLY A 7 17.37 36.71 -66.62
C GLY A 7 16.83 35.45 -65.96
N LEU A 8 17.59 34.36 -66.03
CA LEU A 8 17.37 33.11 -65.30
C LEU A 8 17.30 33.41 -63.79
N VAL A 9 16.25 32.92 -63.12
CA VAL A 9 16.21 32.82 -61.65
C VAL A 9 16.86 31.50 -61.26
N SER A 10 18.07 31.58 -60.73
CA SER A 10 18.71 30.51 -59.96
C SER A 10 18.26 30.63 -58.50
N LEU A 11 17.48 29.67 -58.02
CA LEU A 11 17.27 29.42 -56.60
C LEU A 11 18.53 28.77 -56.02
N THR A 12 19.29 29.52 -55.22
CA THR A 12 20.29 28.99 -54.30
C THR A 12 19.82 29.30 -52.89
N GLY A 13 19.70 28.25 -52.08
CA GLY A 13 19.28 28.34 -50.68
C GLY A 13 20.27 29.13 -49.82
N CYS A 14 19.72 29.81 -48.82
CA CYS A 14 20.43 30.33 -47.66
C CYS A 14 19.77 29.73 -46.42
N PHE A 15 20.40 28.74 -45.81
CA PHE A 15 20.28 28.43 -44.38
C PHE A 15 21.70 28.38 -43.82
N GLU A 16 22.31 29.57 -43.69
CA GLU A 16 23.47 29.83 -42.84
C GLU A 16 23.23 31.23 -42.26
N GLY A 17 22.41 31.29 -41.22
CA GLY A 17 22.42 32.41 -40.28
C GLY A 17 23.21 31.98 -39.06
N GLU A 18 24.18 32.80 -38.64
CA GLU A 18 24.86 32.60 -37.36
C GLU A 18 23.81 32.52 -36.24
N LEU A 19 23.91 31.47 -35.42
CA LEU A 19 23.11 31.35 -34.20
C LEU A 19 23.48 32.52 -33.27
N SER A 20 22.49 33.12 -32.63
CA SER A 20 22.76 34.10 -31.57
C SER A 20 23.39 33.43 -30.34
N ASP A 21 24.12 34.19 -29.51
CA ASP A 21 24.71 33.68 -28.25
C ASP A 21 23.68 32.93 -27.37
N ASN A 22 22.43 33.40 -27.38
CA ASN A 22 21.31 32.74 -26.66
C ASN A 22 20.92 31.39 -27.27
N GLN A 23 21.03 31.23 -28.59
CA GLN A 23 20.73 29.97 -29.28
C GLN A 23 21.88 28.96 -29.19
N GLU A 24 23.14 29.42 -29.14
CA GLU A 24 24.27 28.53 -28.88
C GLU A 24 24.24 27.98 -27.45
N ALA A 25 23.86 28.79 -26.46
CA ALA A 25 23.74 28.35 -25.07
C ALA A 25 22.72 27.21 -24.86
N MET A 26 21.71 27.09 -25.74
CA MET A 26 20.69 26.03 -25.72
C MET A 26 21.19 24.67 -26.22
N LEU A 27 22.33 24.64 -26.90
CA LEU A 27 22.97 23.39 -27.32
C LEU A 27 23.89 22.91 -26.20
N SER A 28 23.91 21.60 -25.95
CA SER A 28 24.75 20.96 -24.93
C SER A 28 25.68 19.94 -25.58
N ASP A 29 26.92 19.84 -25.07
CA ASP A 29 27.86 18.79 -25.44
C ASP A 29 27.55 17.44 -24.73
N GLN A 30 26.43 17.35 -23.98
CA GLN A 30 25.97 16.10 -23.36
C GLN A 30 25.40 15.11 -24.39
N PRO A 31 25.75 13.81 -24.30
CA PRO A 31 25.06 12.78 -25.03
C PRO A 31 23.58 12.70 -24.64
N PHE A 32 22.74 12.26 -25.58
CA PHE A 32 21.34 11.98 -25.30
C PHE A 32 20.88 10.77 -26.11
N ALA A 33 19.82 10.13 -25.64
CA ALA A 33 19.20 8.99 -26.31
C ALA A 33 17.68 9.20 -26.41
N TYR A 34 17.08 8.47 -27.35
CA TYR A 34 15.64 8.50 -27.56
C TYR A 34 15.21 7.25 -28.33
N VAL A 35 13.92 6.92 -28.24
CA VAL A 35 13.30 5.88 -29.06
C VAL A 35 12.58 6.51 -30.23
N VAL A 36 12.72 5.93 -31.41
CA VAL A 36 11.94 6.30 -32.60
C VAL A 36 11.19 5.10 -33.14
N ARG A 37 9.90 5.28 -33.43
CA ARG A 37 9.03 4.24 -34.00
C ARG A 37 8.14 4.81 -35.10
N GLY A 38 7.51 3.91 -35.86
CA GLY A 38 6.44 4.31 -36.78
C GLY A 38 5.26 4.85 -35.99
N TYR A 39 4.66 5.93 -36.46
CA TYR A 39 3.50 6.54 -35.81
C TYR A 39 2.34 5.53 -35.73
N PRO A 40 1.77 5.30 -34.53
CA PRO A 40 0.71 4.31 -34.32
C PRO A 40 -0.62 4.77 -34.93
N GLU A 41 -1.51 3.82 -35.19
CA GLU A 41 -2.92 4.16 -35.49
C GLU A 41 -3.61 4.58 -34.19
N MET A 42 -3.99 5.86 -34.11
CA MET A 42 -4.64 6.50 -32.95
C MET A 42 -6.11 6.83 -33.28
N GLY A 43 -6.96 7.02 -32.27
CA GLY A 43 -8.39 7.32 -32.43
C GLY A 43 -9.28 6.23 -31.82
N ASP A 44 -10.18 5.62 -32.61
CA ASP A 44 -11.07 4.51 -32.19
C ASP A 44 -10.33 3.30 -31.58
N THR A 45 -9.00 3.22 -31.79
CA THR A 45 -8.09 2.23 -31.22
C THR A 45 -7.73 2.48 -29.76
N SER A 46 -8.01 3.67 -29.23
CA SER A 46 -7.93 3.95 -27.80
C SER A 46 -9.34 3.84 -27.24
N SER A 47 -9.75 2.65 -26.84
CA SER A 47 -11.00 2.44 -26.12
C SER A 47 -10.74 1.71 -24.82
N VAL A 48 -11.79 1.37 -24.08
CA VAL A 48 -11.67 0.50 -22.89
C VAL A 48 -11.04 -0.86 -23.25
N ASN A 49 -11.26 -1.36 -24.47
CA ASN A 49 -10.87 -2.70 -24.94
C ASN A 49 -9.71 -2.73 -25.94
N VAL A 50 -9.35 -1.60 -26.54
CA VAL A 50 -8.24 -1.49 -27.49
C VAL A 50 -7.25 -0.48 -26.94
N ARG A 51 -5.97 -0.87 -26.86
CA ARG A 51 -4.89 -0.11 -26.23
C ARG A 51 -3.85 0.24 -27.31
N PRO A 52 -3.57 1.53 -27.59
CA PRO A 52 -2.50 1.91 -28.52
C PRO A 52 -1.12 1.44 -28.05
N PRO A 53 -0.10 1.41 -28.94
CA PRO A 53 1.28 1.20 -28.53
C PRO A 53 1.72 2.24 -27.48
N LEU A 54 2.49 1.79 -26.47
CA LEU A 54 2.91 2.62 -25.33
C LEU A 54 1.73 3.16 -24.51
N ASP A 55 0.67 2.37 -24.38
CA ASP A 55 -0.38 2.64 -23.42
C ASP A 55 0.06 2.12 -22.03
N PRO A 56 0.04 2.96 -20.97
CA PRO A 56 0.35 2.51 -19.61
C PRO A 56 -0.56 1.36 -19.15
N ARG A 57 -1.76 1.25 -19.74
CA ARG A 57 -2.70 0.15 -19.48
C ARG A 57 -2.24 -1.19 -20.05
N ALA A 58 -1.27 -1.22 -20.96
CA ALA A 58 -0.74 -2.43 -21.58
C ALA A 58 0.79 -2.52 -21.39
N PRO A 59 1.28 -2.69 -20.15
CA PRO A 59 2.70 -2.61 -19.86
C PRO A 59 3.56 -3.57 -20.70
N TYR A 60 3.01 -4.73 -21.08
CA TYR A 60 3.73 -5.78 -21.80
C TYR A 60 3.51 -5.78 -23.32
N ALA A 61 2.75 -4.84 -23.88
CA ALA A 61 2.44 -4.83 -25.31
C ALA A 61 3.71 -4.78 -26.18
N PHE A 62 3.86 -5.75 -27.08
CA PHE A 62 5.02 -5.86 -27.98
C PHE A 62 4.69 -5.33 -29.39
N ASN A 63 5.33 -4.23 -29.76
CA ASN A 63 5.10 -3.51 -31.02
C ASN A 63 6.42 -3.38 -31.82
N PRO A 64 6.89 -4.46 -32.49
CA PRO A 64 8.20 -4.49 -33.12
C PRO A 64 8.35 -3.44 -34.23
N GLY A 65 9.53 -2.82 -34.28
CA GLY A 65 9.89 -1.79 -35.27
C GLY A 65 10.48 -0.51 -34.67
N ALA A 66 10.50 -0.39 -33.35
CA ALA A 66 11.16 0.71 -32.65
C ALA A 66 12.70 0.66 -32.80
N LYS A 67 13.34 1.81 -32.70
CA LYS A 67 14.80 1.96 -32.74
C LYS A 67 15.30 2.80 -31.58
N LEU A 68 16.39 2.36 -30.97
CA LEU A 68 17.10 3.10 -29.93
C LEU A 68 18.21 3.91 -30.58
N MET A 69 18.08 5.23 -30.56
CA MET A 69 19.04 6.15 -31.16
C MET A 69 19.82 6.90 -30.08
N VAL A 70 21.12 7.04 -30.29
CA VAL A 70 22.03 7.75 -29.37
C VAL A 70 22.82 8.78 -30.16
N ARG A 71 22.96 9.99 -29.61
CA ARG A 71 23.70 11.11 -30.19
C ARG A 71 24.69 11.66 -29.15
N ASP A 72 25.84 12.12 -29.61
CA ASP A 72 26.96 12.53 -28.72
C ASP A 72 26.79 13.93 -28.12
N ARG A 73 25.88 14.73 -28.68
CA ARG A 73 25.60 16.12 -28.26
C ARG A 73 24.20 16.52 -28.67
N ILE A 74 23.59 17.43 -27.92
CA ILE A 74 22.29 18.06 -28.23
C ILE A 74 22.52 19.16 -29.27
N ALA A 75 22.60 18.77 -30.54
CA ALA A 75 22.69 19.67 -31.68
C ALA A 75 22.18 19.03 -32.98
N LEU A 76 21.68 19.87 -33.89
CA LEU A 76 21.21 19.43 -35.21
C LEU A 76 22.30 18.74 -36.03
N SER A 77 23.54 19.22 -35.94
CA SER A 77 24.73 18.70 -36.64
C SER A 77 25.30 17.42 -36.02
N SER A 78 24.75 16.95 -34.89
CA SER A 78 25.23 15.78 -34.18
C SER A 78 25.06 14.49 -35.00
N GLY A 79 26.04 13.59 -34.89
CA GLY A 79 25.95 12.26 -35.47
C GLY A 79 25.02 11.37 -34.66
N GLU A 80 24.46 10.34 -35.32
CA GLU A 80 23.45 9.48 -34.72
C GLU A 80 23.82 7.99 -34.88
N ARG A 81 23.60 7.21 -33.82
CA ARG A 81 23.96 5.80 -33.74
C ARG A 81 22.77 4.95 -33.31
N HIS A 82 22.49 3.89 -34.06
CA HIS A 82 21.47 2.89 -33.73
C HIS A 82 22.05 1.87 -32.73
N ALA A 83 21.72 1.99 -31.44
CA ALA A 83 22.42 1.26 -30.38
C ALA A 83 22.23 -0.27 -30.41
N LEU A 84 21.09 -0.73 -30.93
CA LEU A 84 20.72 -2.14 -31.01
C LEU A 84 20.79 -2.69 -32.44
N GLU A 85 21.49 -1.99 -33.35
CA GLU A 85 21.61 -2.41 -34.74
C GLU A 85 22.16 -3.84 -34.84
N GLY A 86 21.36 -4.74 -35.42
CA GLY A 86 21.73 -6.15 -35.60
C GLY A 86 21.79 -6.99 -34.32
N TYR A 87 21.51 -6.44 -33.12
CA TYR A 87 21.64 -7.15 -31.84
C TYR A 87 20.73 -8.39 -31.78
N PHE A 88 19.46 -8.25 -32.16
CA PHE A 88 18.46 -9.32 -32.08
C PHE A 88 18.36 -10.19 -33.35
N GLY A 89 19.04 -9.83 -34.44
CA GLY A 89 18.94 -10.56 -35.71
C GLY A 89 17.56 -10.50 -36.41
N GLY A 90 16.64 -9.65 -35.93
CA GLY A 90 15.29 -9.48 -36.44
C GLY A 90 14.64 -8.18 -35.92
N ALA A 91 13.35 -7.99 -36.22
CA ALA A 91 12.60 -6.85 -35.69
C ALA A 91 12.42 -6.98 -34.18
N TYR A 92 12.61 -5.88 -33.46
CA TYR A 92 12.57 -5.82 -32.01
C TYR A 92 11.77 -4.59 -31.57
N ASP A 93 11.42 -4.52 -30.30
CA ASP A 93 10.81 -3.35 -29.66
C ASP A 93 11.67 -2.89 -28.47
N VAL A 94 11.61 -1.60 -28.15
CA VAL A 94 12.40 -0.93 -27.10
C VAL A 94 11.61 0.24 -26.55
N LYS A 95 11.68 0.45 -25.22
CA LYS A 95 11.00 1.55 -24.51
C LYS A 95 11.61 1.73 -23.11
N ASP A 96 11.09 2.73 -22.39
CA ASP A 96 11.31 2.99 -20.97
C ASP A 96 12.79 3.24 -20.64
N LEU A 97 13.35 4.34 -21.13
CA LEU A 97 14.76 4.69 -20.96
C LEU A 97 14.97 5.47 -19.66
N ASP A 98 16.06 5.16 -18.94
CA ASP A 98 16.50 5.91 -17.76
C ASP A 98 18.03 5.98 -17.68
N VAL A 99 18.57 7.04 -17.09
CA VAL A 99 20.01 7.32 -17.03
C VAL A 99 20.52 7.21 -15.60
N SER A 100 21.69 6.61 -15.44
CA SER A 100 22.31 6.48 -14.12
C SER A 100 22.65 7.86 -13.53
N PRO A 101 22.62 8.04 -12.19
CA PRO A 101 22.92 9.33 -11.56
C PRO A 101 24.29 9.92 -11.95
N ASP A 102 25.25 9.06 -12.33
CA ASP A 102 26.58 9.46 -12.78
C ASP A 102 26.63 9.96 -14.25
N GLY A 103 25.53 9.83 -15.00
CA GLY A 103 25.43 10.18 -16.43
C GLY A 103 26.17 9.22 -17.37
N GLU A 104 26.78 8.14 -16.87
CA GLU A 104 27.67 7.28 -17.66
C GLU A 104 26.94 6.13 -18.39
N ARG A 105 25.76 5.75 -17.89
CA ARG A 105 25.00 4.58 -18.34
C ARG A 105 23.51 4.90 -18.51
N MET A 106 22.85 4.09 -19.31
CA MET A 106 21.40 4.13 -19.52
C MET A 106 20.84 2.72 -19.40
N VAL A 107 19.74 2.54 -18.67
CA VAL A 107 18.93 1.32 -18.68
C VAL A 107 17.72 1.49 -19.58
N PHE A 108 17.23 0.38 -20.13
CA PHE A 108 16.04 0.36 -20.96
C PHE A 108 15.45 -1.05 -21.05
N ALA A 109 14.17 -1.14 -21.39
CA ALA A 109 13.51 -2.40 -21.69
C ALA A 109 13.55 -2.69 -23.19
N ALA A 110 13.88 -3.93 -23.58
CA ALA A 110 13.81 -4.36 -24.97
C ALA A 110 13.31 -5.80 -25.12
N HIS A 111 12.63 -6.05 -26.24
CA HIS A 111 12.03 -7.34 -26.59
C HIS A 111 12.47 -7.72 -28.01
N GLY A 112 13.10 -8.90 -28.17
CA GLY A 112 13.50 -9.41 -29.49
C GLY A 112 12.31 -9.96 -30.30
N PRO A 113 12.53 -10.62 -31.44
CA PRO A 113 11.47 -11.31 -32.16
C PRO A 113 10.72 -12.31 -31.27
N ALA A 114 9.40 -12.44 -31.42
CA ALA A 114 8.59 -13.38 -30.62
C ALA A 114 8.99 -14.86 -30.80
N ASP A 115 9.61 -15.20 -31.93
CA ASP A 115 10.17 -16.52 -32.24
C ASP A 115 11.67 -16.65 -31.88
N SER A 116 12.23 -15.63 -31.24
CA SER A 116 13.61 -15.65 -30.74
C SER A 116 13.79 -16.78 -29.73
N PRO A 117 14.85 -17.60 -29.83
CA PRO A 117 15.09 -18.66 -28.85
C PRO A 117 15.51 -18.12 -27.47
N ASN A 118 16.03 -16.89 -27.41
CA ASN A 118 16.74 -16.37 -26.23
C ASN A 118 16.23 -15.00 -25.74
N ASN A 119 15.46 -14.27 -26.55
CA ASN A 119 14.99 -12.91 -26.24
C ASN A 119 13.54 -12.75 -26.75
N PHE A 120 12.62 -13.50 -26.16
CA PHE A 120 11.21 -13.56 -26.57
C PHE A 120 10.25 -12.96 -25.52
N THR A 121 10.80 -12.34 -24.47
CA THR A 121 10.07 -11.50 -23.51
C THR A 121 10.74 -10.13 -23.38
N TRP A 122 10.07 -9.19 -22.72
CA TRP A 122 10.67 -7.94 -22.29
C TRP A 122 11.78 -8.19 -21.27
N ASN A 123 12.95 -7.60 -21.51
CA ASN A 123 14.15 -7.76 -20.71
C ASN A 123 14.82 -6.42 -20.45
N ILE A 124 15.52 -6.30 -19.31
CA ILE A 124 16.30 -5.10 -18.96
C ILE A 124 17.71 -5.17 -19.55
N PHE A 125 18.10 -4.08 -20.19
CA PHE A 125 19.42 -3.88 -20.79
C PHE A 125 20.07 -2.62 -20.23
N GLU A 126 21.39 -2.59 -20.29
CA GLU A 126 22.22 -1.43 -19.94
C GLU A 126 23.09 -1.06 -21.13
N TYR A 127 23.18 0.23 -21.41
CA TYR A 127 24.04 0.85 -22.41
C TYR A 127 25.07 1.77 -21.73
N THR A 128 26.32 1.71 -22.16
CA THR A 128 27.39 2.60 -21.67
C THR A 128 27.74 3.67 -22.71
N PHE A 129 27.51 4.95 -22.40
CA PHE A 129 27.71 6.06 -23.36
C PHE A 129 29.13 6.12 -23.91
N ALA A 130 30.14 6.05 -23.04
CA ALA A 130 31.54 6.18 -23.44
C ALA A 130 32.04 5.07 -24.39
N SER A 131 31.49 3.85 -24.27
CA SER A 131 31.99 2.68 -25.02
C SER A 131 31.07 2.21 -26.14
N GLY A 132 29.82 2.65 -26.15
CA GLY A 132 28.85 2.20 -27.13
C GLY A 132 28.32 0.79 -26.89
N LYS A 133 28.65 0.14 -25.77
CA LYS A 133 28.29 -1.27 -25.50
C LYS A 133 26.91 -1.40 -24.88
N VAL A 134 26.20 -2.46 -25.28
CA VAL A 134 24.94 -2.92 -24.68
C VAL A 134 25.18 -4.26 -23.99
N ARG A 135 24.59 -4.46 -22.80
CA ARG A 135 24.52 -5.76 -22.11
C ARG A 135 23.12 -6.00 -21.55
N ARG A 136 22.68 -7.25 -21.47
CA ARG A 136 21.46 -7.65 -20.76
C ARG A 136 21.78 -7.83 -19.27
N ILE A 137 20.90 -7.38 -18.37
CA ILE A 137 21.10 -7.48 -16.92
C ILE A 137 21.07 -8.95 -16.46
N PHE A 138 20.02 -9.68 -16.82
CA PHE A 138 19.95 -11.13 -16.62
C PHE A 138 20.67 -11.85 -17.76
N GLN A 139 21.83 -12.43 -17.48
CA GLN A 139 22.62 -13.11 -18.52
C GLN A 139 22.03 -14.47 -18.92
N ASP A 140 21.54 -15.23 -17.94
CA ASP A 140 20.94 -16.54 -18.16
C ASP A 140 19.59 -16.42 -18.88
N ASP A 141 19.41 -17.17 -19.98
CA ASP A 141 18.21 -17.10 -20.82
C ASP A 141 16.93 -17.55 -20.09
N LEU A 142 17.02 -18.51 -19.15
CA LEU A 142 15.85 -18.98 -18.41
C LEU A 142 15.39 -17.91 -17.43
N VAL A 143 16.31 -17.33 -16.66
CA VAL A 143 16.01 -16.24 -15.72
C VAL A 143 15.52 -15.01 -16.47
N ALA A 144 16.21 -14.60 -17.53
CA ALA A 144 15.87 -13.47 -18.38
C ALA A 144 14.44 -13.55 -18.92
N ASN A 145 14.01 -14.73 -19.40
CA ASN A 145 12.69 -14.91 -20.01
C ASN A 145 11.61 -15.45 -19.05
N SER A 146 11.82 -15.44 -17.73
CA SER A 146 10.80 -15.91 -16.77
C SER A 146 9.74 -14.86 -16.41
N GLY A 147 9.80 -13.67 -17.01
CA GLY A 147 8.83 -12.59 -16.84
C GLY A 147 8.91 -11.56 -17.96
N GLN A 148 7.99 -10.60 -17.91
CA GLN A 148 7.98 -9.42 -18.78
C GLN A 148 8.53 -8.23 -17.99
N ASP A 149 9.80 -7.86 -18.23
CA ASP A 149 10.49 -6.83 -17.45
C ASP A 149 10.52 -5.49 -18.20
N THR A 150 9.82 -4.47 -17.68
CA THR A 150 9.64 -3.15 -18.29
C THR A 150 9.95 -2.03 -17.31
N ASN A 151 9.96 -0.77 -17.78
CA ASN A 151 10.08 0.41 -16.93
C ASN A 151 11.27 0.41 -15.94
N PRO A 152 12.52 0.16 -16.38
CA PRO A 152 13.68 0.21 -15.49
C PRO A 152 14.08 1.65 -15.14
N THR A 153 14.46 1.88 -13.89
CA THR A 153 15.13 3.10 -13.40
C THR A 153 16.28 2.75 -12.47
N TYR A 154 17.33 3.56 -12.46
CA TYR A 154 18.40 3.47 -11.48
C TYR A 154 18.01 4.12 -10.17
N THR A 155 18.34 3.47 -9.05
CA THR A 155 18.34 4.13 -7.75
C THR A 155 19.61 4.95 -7.55
N ASN A 156 19.60 5.89 -6.59
CA ASN A 156 20.76 6.75 -6.33
C ASN A 156 21.98 5.99 -5.79
N GLU A 157 21.77 4.83 -5.18
CA GLU A 157 22.81 3.88 -4.76
C GLU A 157 23.21 2.87 -5.85
N GLY A 158 22.59 2.95 -7.03
CA GLY A 158 22.97 2.20 -8.22
C GLY A 158 22.34 0.82 -8.36
N ARG A 159 21.25 0.52 -7.64
CA ARG A 159 20.37 -0.62 -7.98
C ARG A 159 19.50 -0.26 -9.19
N ILE A 160 18.80 -1.24 -9.73
CA ILE A 160 17.81 -1.05 -10.79
C ILE A 160 16.46 -1.47 -10.23
N ILE A 161 15.48 -0.58 -10.28
CA ILE A 161 14.07 -0.87 -10.01
C ILE A 161 13.34 -0.97 -11.35
N PHE A 162 12.47 -1.95 -11.51
CA PHE A 162 11.74 -2.17 -12.75
C PHE A 162 10.38 -2.81 -12.49
N SER A 163 9.44 -2.61 -13.41
CA SER A 163 8.12 -3.24 -13.37
C SER A 163 8.17 -4.62 -14.02
N SER A 164 7.49 -5.61 -13.43
CA SER A 164 7.57 -6.98 -13.94
C SER A 164 6.37 -7.87 -13.60
N SER A 165 6.12 -8.84 -14.49
CA SER A 165 5.15 -9.92 -14.30
C SER A 165 5.66 -11.04 -13.37
N ARG A 166 6.85 -10.92 -12.76
CA ARG A 166 7.50 -11.91 -11.87
C ARG A 166 6.87 -12.00 -10.48
N GLN A 167 5.55 -11.87 -10.40
CA GLN A 167 4.82 -11.88 -9.15
C GLN A 167 5.03 -13.21 -8.40
N SER A 168 5.65 -13.11 -7.22
CA SER A 168 5.86 -14.24 -6.30
C SER A 168 4.81 -14.28 -5.19
N SER A 169 4.20 -13.14 -4.87
CA SER A 169 3.10 -13.00 -3.92
C SER A 169 2.19 -11.85 -4.32
N ARG A 170 0.89 -12.01 -4.05
CA ARG A 170 -0.12 -10.94 -4.23
C ARG A 170 -0.23 -10.02 -3.01
N GLY A 171 0.18 -10.49 -1.82
CA GLY A 171 -0.20 -9.87 -0.56
C GLY A 171 -1.72 -9.76 -0.39
N ASP A 172 -2.17 -9.13 0.69
CA ASP A 172 -3.60 -8.86 0.93
C ASP A 172 -4.02 -7.55 0.27
N TRP A 173 -3.90 -7.41 -1.05
CA TRP A 173 -3.91 -6.12 -1.76
C TRP A 173 -5.19 -5.27 -1.66
N GLN A 174 -6.34 -5.86 -1.31
CA GLN A 174 -7.62 -5.14 -1.19
C GLN A 174 -7.61 -4.06 -0.09
N ALA A 175 -6.69 -4.14 0.88
CA ALA A 175 -6.54 -3.14 1.93
C ALA A 175 -5.54 -1.98 1.62
N LEU A 176 -4.95 -1.92 0.42
CA LEU A 176 -3.85 -0.97 0.02
C LEU A 176 -4.47 0.16 -0.78
N ASP A 177 -5.63 -0.16 -1.33
CA ASP A 177 -6.27 0.46 -2.43
C ASP A 177 -7.62 -0.27 -2.55
N LEU A 178 -8.67 0.40 -2.09
CA LEU A 178 -10.02 -0.15 -1.99
C LEU A 178 -10.69 -0.33 -3.37
N ARG A 179 -10.01 0.07 -4.45
CA ARG A 179 -10.49 -0.11 -5.81
C ARG A 179 -10.76 -1.60 -6.06
N GLU A 180 -11.99 -1.93 -6.42
CA GLU A 180 -12.34 -3.29 -6.80
C GLU A 180 -11.64 -3.66 -8.12
N TYR A 181 -10.81 -4.71 -8.06
CA TYR A 181 -10.20 -5.26 -9.27
C TYR A 181 -11.28 -5.90 -10.14
N LEU A 182 -11.52 -5.28 -11.28
CA LEU A 182 -12.16 -5.94 -12.40
C LEU A 182 -11.15 -6.83 -13.11
N GLU A 183 -11.53 -8.08 -13.42
CA GLU A 183 -10.74 -9.09 -14.17
C GLU A 183 -10.44 -8.68 -15.64
N ASP A 184 -10.16 -7.41 -15.90
CA ASP A 184 -10.14 -6.84 -17.26
C ASP A 184 -8.76 -6.87 -17.94
N PHE A 185 -7.75 -7.39 -17.24
CA PHE A 185 -6.38 -7.43 -17.77
C PHE A 185 -6.05 -8.75 -18.46
N ASN A 186 -6.64 -9.88 -18.03
CA ASN A 186 -6.28 -11.23 -18.48
C ASN A 186 -4.75 -11.43 -18.61
N GLU A 187 -3.97 -10.72 -17.78
CA GLU A 187 -2.51 -10.71 -17.74
C GLU A 187 -2.04 -10.51 -16.29
N PRO A 188 -0.84 -10.97 -15.92
CA PRO A 188 -0.33 -10.82 -14.56
C PRO A 188 -0.08 -9.36 -14.18
N ALA A 189 -0.28 -9.02 -12.90
CA ALA A 189 0.06 -7.70 -12.38
C ALA A 189 1.53 -7.34 -12.66
N SER A 190 1.76 -6.13 -13.20
CA SER A 190 3.09 -5.54 -13.34
C SER A 190 3.47 -4.89 -12.01
N LEU A 191 4.44 -5.45 -11.30
CA LEU A 191 4.83 -4.99 -9.95
C LEU A 191 6.30 -4.60 -9.92
N LEU A 192 6.68 -3.71 -9.01
CA LEU A 192 8.05 -3.25 -8.88
C LEU A 192 8.95 -4.32 -8.27
N HIS A 193 10.12 -4.47 -8.86
CA HIS A 193 11.20 -5.34 -8.44
C HIS A 193 12.50 -4.56 -8.37
N SER A 194 13.36 -4.88 -7.41
CA SER A 194 14.69 -4.31 -7.25
C SER A 194 15.75 -5.37 -7.53
N VAL A 195 16.83 -5.00 -8.23
CA VAL A 195 17.96 -5.90 -8.56
C VAL A 195 19.29 -5.13 -8.56
N LYS A 196 20.40 -5.84 -8.32
CA LYS A 196 21.74 -5.28 -8.53
C LYS A 196 22.08 -5.18 -10.02
N PRO A 197 22.99 -4.27 -10.44
CA PRO A 197 23.41 -4.15 -11.84
C PRO A 197 24.05 -5.40 -12.46
N ASP A 198 24.42 -6.38 -11.65
CA ASP A 198 24.96 -7.67 -12.11
C ASP A 198 23.87 -8.76 -12.26
N GLY A 199 22.61 -8.44 -11.97
CA GLY A 199 21.47 -9.34 -12.04
C GLY A 199 21.23 -10.18 -10.78
N THR A 200 21.96 -9.93 -9.68
CA THR A 200 21.77 -10.63 -8.40
C THR A 200 20.84 -9.88 -7.44
N GLU A 201 20.39 -10.57 -6.38
CA GLU A 201 19.51 -10.00 -5.34
C GLU A 201 18.22 -9.39 -5.88
N LEU A 202 17.58 -10.13 -6.79
CA LEU A 202 16.24 -9.81 -7.27
C LEU A 202 15.23 -9.95 -6.11
N ALA A 203 14.46 -8.89 -5.86
CA ALA A 203 13.40 -8.87 -4.86
C ALA A 203 12.17 -8.13 -5.40
N GLN A 204 10.97 -8.67 -5.16
CA GLN A 204 9.71 -7.95 -5.39
C GLN A 204 9.49 -6.95 -4.25
N ILE A 205 9.20 -5.69 -4.57
CA ILE A 205 9.08 -4.59 -3.58
C ILE A 205 7.68 -3.96 -3.54
N THR A 206 6.81 -4.23 -4.51
CA THR A 206 5.37 -3.92 -4.41
C THR A 206 4.51 -5.16 -4.60
N PHE A 207 3.28 -5.11 -4.07
CA PHE A 207 2.37 -6.26 -4.01
C PHE A 207 0.95 -5.83 -4.42
N GLY A 208 0.27 -6.66 -5.19
CA GLY A 208 -1.15 -6.53 -5.46
C GLY A 208 -1.60 -7.00 -6.83
N GLN A 209 -2.77 -6.51 -7.26
CA GLN A 209 -3.34 -6.83 -8.58
C GLN A 209 -3.31 -5.65 -9.57
N PHE A 210 -2.91 -4.48 -9.10
CA PHE A 210 -2.71 -3.29 -9.92
C PHE A 210 -1.39 -3.36 -10.71
N HIS A 211 -1.26 -2.45 -11.67
CA HIS A 211 -0.01 -2.26 -12.39
C HIS A 211 0.77 -1.09 -11.79
N ASP A 212 1.92 -1.38 -11.22
CA ASP A 212 2.91 -0.40 -10.76
C ASP A 212 3.95 -0.22 -11.87
N ILE A 213 3.89 0.91 -12.56
CA ILE A 213 4.60 1.20 -13.82
C ILE A 213 5.33 2.54 -13.75
N GLU A 214 6.23 2.76 -14.71
CA GLU A 214 6.95 4.03 -14.90
C GLU A 214 7.60 4.56 -13.60
N PRO A 215 8.44 3.75 -12.92
CA PRO A 215 9.17 4.24 -11.76
C PRO A 215 10.27 5.22 -12.18
N ALA A 216 10.53 6.22 -11.35
CA ALA A 216 11.61 7.18 -11.50
C ALA A 216 12.20 7.57 -10.14
N THR A 217 13.52 7.70 -10.05
CA THR A 217 14.20 7.99 -8.79
C THR A 217 14.30 9.49 -8.51
N MET A 218 13.91 9.88 -7.30
CA MET A 218 13.97 11.26 -6.79
C MET A 218 15.34 11.57 -6.18
N ASN A 219 15.67 12.86 -6.03
CA ASN A 219 16.96 13.31 -5.49
C ASN A 219 17.25 12.83 -4.05
N ASP A 220 16.21 12.54 -3.25
CA ASP A 220 16.36 12.01 -1.89
C ASP A 220 16.39 10.47 -1.81
N GLY A 221 16.46 9.79 -2.95
CA GLY A 221 16.63 8.34 -3.05
C GLY A 221 15.35 7.54 -3.03
N HIS A 222 14.18 8.16 -2.77
CA HIS A 222 12.91 7.47 -3.01
C HIS A 222 12.64 7.29 -4.49
N VAL A 223 11.74 6.38 -4.80
CA VAL A 223 11.24 6.14 -6.17
C VAL A 223 9.77 6.52 -6.23
N VAL A 224 9.43 7.38 -7.18
CA VAL A 224 8.04 7.65 -7.57
C VAL A 224 7.63 6.67 -8.67
N PHE A 225 6.37 6.25 -8.72
CA PHE A 225 5.84 5.39 -9.78
C PHE A 225 4.34 5.64 -9.97
N ILE A 226 3.77 5.17 -11.08
CA ILE A 226 2.32 5.19 -11.32
C ILE A 226 1.73 3.86 -10.91
N ARG A 227 0.67 3.90 -10.10
CA ARG A 227 -0.22 2.75 -9.88
C ARG A 227 -1.49 2.93 -10.69
N PHE A 228 -1.67 2.03 -11.64
CA PHE A 228 -2.84 1.95 -12.49
C PHE A 228 -3.80 0.86 -12.02
N GLY A 229 -5.07 1.26 -11.85
CA GLY A 229 -6.19 0.38 -11.54
C GLY A 229 -7.44 0.77 -12.31
N ARG A 230 -8.45 -0.08 -12.25
CA ARG A 230 -9.72 0.11 -12.95
C ARG A 230 -10.87 -0.06 -11.96
N ILE A 231 -11.79 0.90 -11.93
CA ILE A 231 -13.01 0.85 -11.09
C ILE A 231 -14.26 0.86 -11.96
N TYR A 232 -15.41 0.55 -11.37
CA TYR A 232 -16.70 0.59 -12.06
C TYR A 232 -17.85 1.12 -11.23
N GLU A 233 -18.84 1.65 -11.95
CA GLU A 233 -20.15 2.03 -11.43
C GLU A 233 -21.23 1.25 -12.17
N THR A 234 -22.09 0.53 -11.44
CA THR A 234 -23.29 -0.10 -12.02
C THR A 234 -24.36 0.94 -12.33
N LEU A 235 -24.81 0.97 -13.57
CA LEU A 235 -25.90 1.81 -14.06
C LEU A 235 -27.20 1.00 -14.14
N GLN A 236 -28.17 1.31 -13.29
CA GLN A 236 -29.42 0.53 -13.18
C GLN A 236 -30.49 0.84 -14.25
N ASP A 237 -30.35 1.92 -15.04
CA ASP A 237 -31.41 2.42 -15.93
C ASP A 237 -30.98 2.59 -17.41
N CYS A 238 -30.27 1.59 -17.97
CA CYS A 238 -29.93 1.56 -19.40
C CYS A 238 -30.67 0.41 -20.11
N THR A 239 -32.00 0.49 -20.22
CA THR A 239 -32.81 -0.54 -20.90
C THR A 239 -32.45 -0.69 -22.38
N LEU A 240 -32.50 -1.93 -22.90
CA LEU A 240 -32.23 -2.28 -24.31
C LEU A 240 -33.03 -1.46 -25.34
N GLU A 241 -34.15 -0.84 -24.95
CA GLU A 241 -34.99 0.00 -25.82
C GLU A 241 -34.37 1.40 -26.09
N ASN A 242 -33.37 1.82 -25.31
CA ASN A 242 -32.67 3.10 -25.45
C ASN A 242 -31.21 2.97 -25.96
N ILE A 243 -30.76 1.76 -26.30
CA ILE A 243 -29.37 1.47 -26.72
C ILE A 243 -29.40 0.87 -28.13
N ASP A 244 -29.94 1.62 -29.08
CA ASP A 244 -29.98 1.23 -30.48
C ASP A 244 -29.47 2.40 -31.34
N ASP A 245 -28.27 2.92 -31.02
CA ASP A 245 -27.56 3.88 -31.88
C ASP A 245 -26.40 3.22 -32.66
N PRO A 246 -26.61 2.91 -33.96
CA PRO A 246 -25.55 2.43 -34.85
C PRO A 246 -24.58 3.53 -35.33
N ASN A 247 -24.65 4.76 -34.80
CA ASN A 247 -23.79 5.90 -35.15
C ASN A 247 -23.00 6.46 -33.95
N PHE A 248 -22.39 5.57 -33.16
CA PHE A 248 -21.42 5.92 -32.11
C PHE A 248 -20.33 6.92 -32.57
N ASN A 249 -20.01 6.98 -33.86
CA ASN A 249 -19.01 7.90 -34.42
C ASN A 249 -19.57 9.26 -34.92
N GLN A 250 -20.80 9.67 -34.58
CA GLN A 250 -21.39 10.94 -35.09
C GLN A 250 -21.97 11.90 -34.05
N HIS A 251 -21.80 11.71 -32.73
CA HIS A 251 -22.31 12.65 -31.73
C HIS A 251 -21.31 13.79 -31.38
N PRO A 252 -21.73 15.08 -31.40
CA PRO A 252 -20.84 16.24 -31.32
C PRO A 252 -20.80 16.94 -29.93
N HIS A 253 -20.58 16.21 -28.83
CA HIS A 253 -20.70 16.76 -27.46
C HIS A 253 -19.40 16.52 -26.66
N GLY A 254 -18.63 17.49 -26.14
CA GLY A 254 -18.83 18.95 -26.02
C GLY A 254 -19.39 19.38 -24.65
N GLY A 255 -18.49 19.62 -23.68
CA GLY A 255 -18.49 20.54 -22.51
C GLY A 255 -19.68 20.72 -21.56
N GLY A 256 -19.42 20.76 -20.23
CA GLY A 256 -20.32 21.25 -19.18
C GLY A 256 -20.13 20.73 -17.73
N TYR A 257 -19.13 21.20 -16.96
CA TYR A 257 -19.08 21.55 -15.50
C TYR A 257 -19.45 20.61 -14.31
N GLY A 258 -18.50 19.80 -13.77
CA GLY A 258 -18.74 18.91 -12.60
C GLY A 258 -17.52 18.39 -11.84
N GLN A 259 -17.14 19.16 -10.81
CA GLN A 259 -16.64 18.79 -9.47
C GLN A 259 -15.64 17.61 -9.23
N GLY A 260 -14.81 17.21 -10.19
CA GLY A 260 -13.56 16.47 -9.88
C GLY A 260 -12.34 17.38 -9.64
N ASN A 261 -12.29 18.52 -10.34
CA ASN A 261 -11.18 19.48 -10.28
C ASN A 261 -11.71 20.82 -9.78
N GLY A 262 -11.39 21.17 -8.53
CA GLY A 262 -11.83 22.43 -7.93
C GLY A 262 -11.44 23.65 -8.76
N SER A 263 -12.39 24.30 -9.43
CA SER A 263 -12.37 25.67 -10.01
C SER A 263 -11.12 26.23 -10.74
N GLY A 264 -10.08 25.46 -11.00
CA GLY A 264 -8.79 25.94 -11.49
C GLY A 264 -8.16 24.92 -12.43
N PHE A 265 -8.52 25.00 -13.71
CA PHE A 265 -7.74 24.44 -14.80
C PHE A 265 -6.58 25.41 -15.12
N PRO A 266 -5.41 24.93 -15.57
CA PRO A 266 -4.32 25.81 -15.97
C PRO A 266 -4.80 26.90 -16.92
N SER A 267 -4.42 28.15 -16.66
CA SER A 267 -4.90 29.30 -17.43
C SER A 267 -4.70 29.11 -18.94
N GLY A 268 -5.81 28.86 -19.64
CA GLY A 268 -5.83 28.72 -21.10
C GLY A 268 -6.53 27.47 -21.61
N LEU A 269 -6.61 26.38 -20.86
CA LEU A 269 -7.26 25.12 -21.29
C LEU A 269 -8.79 25.22 -21.23
N GLU A 270 -9.46 24.62 -22.23
CA GLU A 270 -10.93 24.54 -22.24
C GLU A 270 -11.39 23.56 -21.16
N ASP A 271 -12.40 23.96 -20.37
CA ASP A 271 -12.94 23.14 -19.27
C ASP A 271 -13.49 21.77 -19.76
N PRO A 272 -13.23 20.65 -19.05
CA PRO A 272 -13.81 19.35 -19.37
C PRO A 272 -15.34 19.31 -19.25
N LYS A 273 -15.95 18.33 -19.93
CA LYS A 273 -17.41 18.12 -19.98
C LYS A 273 -17.94 17.31 -18.77
N GLU A 274 -19.08 17.68 -18.15
CA GLU A 274 -19.88 16.69 -17.38
C GLU A 274 -20.66 15.80 -18.32
N TRP A 275 -20.64 14.53 -17.96
CA TRP A 275 -21.36 13.51 -18.68
C TRP A 275 -22.80 13.42 -18.20
N THR A 276 -23.72 13.49 -19.14
CA THR A 276 -25.13 13.18 -18.91
C THR A 276 -25.32 11.67 -18.70
N VAL A 277 -26.50 11.25 -18.20
CA VAL A 277 -26.84 9.82 -18.10
C VAL A 277 -26.73 9.12 -19.45
N ASP A 278 -27.10 9.79 -20.55
CA ASP A 278 -26.97 9.25 -21.90
C ASP A 278 -25.50 9.07 -22.31
N ASP A 279 -24.62 10.01 -21.95
CA ASP A 279 -23.17 9.90 -22.18
C ASP A 279 -22.61 8.67 -21.43
N LYS A 280 -22.97 8.49 -20.15
CA LYS A 280 -22.58 7.31 -19.34
C LYS A 280 -23.15 5.99 -19.90
N CYS A 281 -24.42 5.95 -20.31
CA CYS A 281 -25.02 4.75 -20.91
C CYS A 281 -24.35 4.38 -22.24
N SER A 282 -23.89 5.37 -23.03
CA SER A 282 -23.18 5.13 -24.29
C SER A 282 -21.75 4.60 -24.10
N ALA A 283 -21.07 5.03 -23.03
CA ALA A 283 -19.69 4.63 -22.72
C ALA A 283 -19.58 3.38 -21.83
N SER A 284 -20.70 2.88 -21.29
CA SER A 284 -20.73 1.69 -20.43
C SER A 284 -20.71 0.38 -21.23
N LEU A 285 -20.38 -0.71 -20.56
CA LEU A 285 -20.42 -2.08 -21.07
C LEU A 285 -21.66 -2.81 -20.54
N ALA A 286 -22.10 -3.87 -21.21
CA ALA A 286 -23.18 -4.71 -20.67
C ALA A 286 -22.69 -5.46 -19.42
N GLY A 287 -23.47 -5.45 -18.35
CA GLY A 287 -23.17 -6.17 -17.11
C GLY A 287 -23.49 -7.67 -17.20
N GLU A 288 -23.24 -8.41 -16.12
CA GLU A 288 -23.54 -9.85 -16.05
C GLU A 288 -25.06 -10.14 -15.99
N VAL A 289 -25.85 -9.19 -15.49
CA VAL A 289 -27.32 -9.29 -15.42
C VAL A 289 -27.96 -8.63 -16.65
N ASP A 290 -28.96 -9.29 -17.24
CA ASP A 290 -29.71 -8.76 -18.39
C ASP A 290 -30.39 -7.43 -18.02
N GLY A 291 -30.03 -6.35 -18.73
CA GLY A 291 -30.49 -4.98 -18.48
C GLY A 291 -29.57 -4.13 -17.59
N GLU A 292 -28.52 -4.71 -17.00
CA GLU A 292 -27.49 -3.98 -16.26
C GLU A 292 -26.40 -3.48 -17.21
N ARG A 293 -25.84 -2.29 -16.93
CA ARG A 293 -24.62 -1.81 -17.56
C ARG A 293 -23.62 -1.36 -16.52
N VAL A 294 -22.34 -1.46 -16.84
CA VAL A 294 -21.24 -1.03 -15.98
C VAL A 294 -20.41 0.03 -16.71
N PHE A 295 -20.24 1.19 -16.08
CA PHE A 295 -19.26 2.18 -16.51
C PHE A 295 -17.90 1.81 -15.94
N VAL A 296 -16.84 1.95 -16.73
CA VAL A 296 -15.49 1.54 -16.37
C VAL A 296 -14.56 2.73 -16.44
N GLU A 297 -13.78 2.94 -15.39
CA GLU A 297 -12.85 4.06 -15.25
C GLU A 297 -11.43 3.57 -15.02
N ASP A 298 -10.47 4.18 -15.71
CA ASP A 298 -9.04 3.95 -15.56
C ASP A 298 -8.48 5.00 -14.57
N VAL A 299 -7.97 4.56 -13.42
CA VAL A 299 -7.43 5.47 -12.37
C VAL A 299 -5.91 5.31 -12.30
N LEU A 300 -5.20 6.40 -12.55
CA LEU A 300 -3.73 6.48 -12.49
C LEU A 300 -3.32 7.45 -11.39
N SER A 301 -2.74 6.93 -10.31
CA SER A 301 -2.24 7.77 -9.21
C SER A 301 -0.74 7.54 -9.02
N MET A 302 -0.02 8.58 -8.62
CA MET A 302 1.43 8.53 -8.41
C MET A 302 1.71 8.18 -6.95
N TYR A 303 2.55 7.17 -6.74
CA TYR A 303 2.96 6.68 -5.43
C TYR A 303 4.46 6.84 -5.26
N ARG A 304 4.91 6.78 -4.01
CA ARG A 304 6.31 6.86 -3.64
C ARG A 304 6.68 5.68 -2.74
N ILE A 305 7.90 5.17 -2.88
CA ILE A 305 8.43 4.01 -2.16
C ILE A 305 9.93 4.16 -1.90
N THR A 306 10.46 3.51 -0.85
CA THR A 306 11.92 3.40 -0.67
C THR A 306 12.52 2.33 -1.60
N PRO A 307 13.82 2.36 -1.90
CA PRO A 307 14.47 1.32 -2.71
C PRO A 307 14.36 -0.11 -2.15
N ALA A 308 14.13 -0.24 -0.84
CA ALA A 308 13.91 -1.50 -0.14
C ALA A 308 12.45 -1.99 -0.17
N GLY A 309 11.51 -1.17 -0.65
CA GLY A 309 10.08 -1.50 -0.67
C GLY A 309 9.27 -1.00 0.53
N GLY A 310 9.87 -0.14 1.37
CA GLY A 310 9.23 0.46 2.53
C GLY A 310 8.45 1.73 2.22
N ASN A 311 7.60 2.13 3.17
CA ASN A 311 6.85 3.40 3.17
C ASN A 311 6.09 3.72 1.87
N VAL A 312 5.40 2.73 1.27
CA VAL A 312 4.55 2.98 0.12
C VAL A 312 3.41 3.91 0.50
N HIS A 313 3.34 5.07 -0.14
CA HIS A 313 2.24 6.02 0.06
C HIS A 313 1.92 6.75 -1.24
N ARG A 314 0.68 7.23 -1.37
CA ARG A 314 0.30 8.06 -2.52
C ARG A 314 0.98 9.42 -2.41
N TYR A 315 1.60 9.82 -3.50
CA TYR A 315 2.31 11.09 -3.65
C TYR A 315 1.43 12.14 -4.33
N PHE A 316 0.68 11.74 -5.36
CA PHE A 316 -0.31 12.59 -6.05
C PHE A 316 -1.43 11.77 -6.70
N GLY A 317 -2.64 12.31 -6.75
CA GLY A 317 -3.83 11.72 -7.39
C GLY A 317 -4.86 11.23 -6.37
N SER A 318 -5.90 10.56 -6.85
CA SER A 318 -7.03 10.07 -6.04
C SER A 318 -7.13 8.54 -6.00
N LEU A 319 -8.00 7.98 -5.15
CA LEU A 319 -8.47 6.58 -5.25
C LEU A 319 -9.59 6.40 -6.29
N SER A 320 -10.30 7.48 -6.62
CA SER A 320 -11.40 7.52 -7.59
C SER A 320 -11.59 8.95 -8.08
N GLU A 321 -11.90 9.15 -9.36
CA GLU A 321 -12.24 10.48 -9.88
C GLU A 321 -13.76 10.66 -9.99
N GLU A 322 -14.24 11.91 -9.98
CA GLU A 322 -15.62 12.16 -10.41
C GLU A 322 -15.75 11.89 -11.92
N PHE A 323 -16.83 11.21 -12.30
CA PHE A 323 -17.13 10.83 -13.68
C PHE A 323 -17.26 12.03 -14.62
N SER A 324 -16.16 12.34 -15.31
CA SER A 324 -16.03 13.48 -16.22
C SER A 324 -15.06 13.16 -17.36
N ASP A 325 -14.93 14.05 -18.34
CA ASP A 325 -13.91 13.91 -19.40
C ASP A 325 -12.47 13.90 -18.85
N ALA A 326 -12.26 14.36 -17.61
CA ALA A 326 -10.95 14.35 -16.96
C ALA A 326 -10.50 12.93 -16.54
N SER A 327 -11.42 11.98 -16.31
CA SER A 327 -11.06 10.61 -15.91
C SER A 327 -10.38 9.80 -17.02
N PHE A 328 -10.34 10.34 -18.25
CA PHE A 328 -9.62 9.78 -19.40
C PHE A 328 -8.26 10.44 -19.66
N ILE A 329 -7.84 11.32 -18.76
CA ILE A 329 -6.50 11.90 -18.78
C ILE A 329 -5.53 10.91 -18.15
N HIS A 330 -4.47 10.59 -18.88
CA HIS A 330 -3.35 9.83 -18.36
C HIS A 330 -2.17 10.77 -18.11
N TYR A 331 -1.58 10.62 -16.93
CA TYR A 331 -0.22 11.05 -16.65
C TYR A 331 0.75 9.98 -17.14
N MET A 332 1.84 10.40 -17.78
CA MET A 332 2.88 9.51 -18.30
C MET A 332 4.26 10.08 -18.00
N ASP A 333 5.22 9.19 -17.81
CA ASP A 333 6.62 9.49 -17.55
C ASP A 333 6.77 10.52 -16.43
N PRO A 334 6.41 10.20 -15.17
CA PRO A 334 6.61 11.10 -14.05
C PRO A 334 8.12 11.30 -13.81
N ILE A 335 8.63 12.47 -14.17
CA ILE A 335 10.05 12.84 -14.05
C ILE A 335 10.23 13.71 -12.80
N PRO A 336 10.99 13.27 -11.79
CA PRO A 336 11.30 14.09 -10.63
C PRO A 336 12.08 15.36 -10.99
N LEU A 337 11.67 16.48 -10.41
CA LEU A 337 12.36 17.78 -10.52
C LEU A 337 13.15 18.07 -9.23
N ASP A 338 14.10 19.01 -9.33
CA ASP A 338 14.99 19.39 -8.23
C ASP A 338 14.27 19.97 -7.01
N ASP A 339 13.06 20.49 -7.18
CA ASP A 339 12.23 21.08 -6.12
C ASP A 339 11.26 20.06 -5.47
N GLY A 340 11.38 18.77 -5.82
CA GLY A 340 10.52 17.70 -5.31
C GLY A 340 9.20 17.54 -6.07
N ASN A 341 8.86 18.45 -6.98
CA ASN A 341 7.69 18.29 -7.85
C ASN A 341 7.98 17.30 -8.99
N LEU A 342 6.95 16.96 -9.75
CA LEU A 342 7.08 16.07 -10.89
C LEU A 342 6.79 16.82 -12.20
N LEU A 343 7.47 16.44 -13.27
CA LEU A 343 7.13 16.81 -14.63
C LEU A 343 6.51 15.59 -15.31
N THR A 344 5.40 15.73 -16.02
CA THR A 344 4.74 14.60 -16.70
C THR A 344 4.12 15.06 -18.01
N THR A 345 3.91 14.14 -18.94
CA THR A 345 3.11 14.39 -20.13
C THR A 345 1.66 14.01 -19.84
N MET A 346 0.76 14.99 -19.84
CA MET A 346 -0.69 14.77 -19.76
C MET A 346 -1.24 14.53 -21.16
N ARG A 347 -2.05 13.48 -21.33
CA ARG A 347 -2.78 13.24 -22.57
C ARG A 347 -4.17 12.70 -22.30
N HIS A 348 -5.09 12.91 -23.24
CA HIS A 348 -6.37 12.23 -23.25
C HIS A 348 -6.29 10.96 -24.11
N ILE A 349 -6.78 9.81 -23.62
CA ILE A 349 -6.62 8.55 -24.36
C ILE A 349 -7.29 8.56 -25.74
N TYR A 350 -8.43 9.23 -25.86
CA TYR A 350 -9.20 9.32 -27.12
C TYR A 350 -8.68 10.40 -28.10
N ASN A 351 -7.55 11.05 -27.80
CA ASN A 351 -6.95 11.99 -28.75
C ASN A 351 -6.39 11.23 -29.97
N PRO A 352 -6.78 11.59 -31.22
CA PRO A 352 -6.21 10.97 -32.43
C PRO A 352 -4.73 11.33 -32.65
N ILE A 353 -4.18 12.27 -31.88
CA ILE A 353 -2.76 12.61 -31.89
C ILE A 353 -2.10 12.11 -30.60
N TYR A 354 -0.99 11.36 -30.74
CA TYR A 354 -0.27 10.80 -29.59
C TYR A 354 0.44 11.91 -28.81
N GLY A 355 0.15 12.00 -27.51
CA GLY A 355 0.76 12.99 -26.62
C GLY A 355 -0.19 14.14 -26.30
N GLY A 356 0.32 15.15 -25.61
CA GLY A 356 -0.49 16.24 -25.10
C GLY A 356 0.37 17.35 -24.53
N ASP A 357 -0.02 17.88 -23.37
CA ASP A 357 0.71 18.95 -22.70
C ASP A 357 1.80 18.38 -21.78
N VAL A 358 2.85 19.17 -21.56
CA VAL A 358 3.86 18.87 -20.52
C VAL A 358 3.51 19.73 -19.32
N VAL A 359 3.24 19.07 -18.20
CA VAL A 359 2.80 19.75 -16.97
C VAL A 359 3.74 19.45 -15.82
N LYS A 360 3.84 20.40 -14.91
CA LYS A 360 4.43 20.24 -13.59
C LYS A 360 3.31 19.92 -12.60
N ILE A 361 3.48 18.83 -11.84
CA ILE A 361 2.61 18.41 -10.75
C ILE A 361 3.18 18.90 -9.42
N ASN A 362 2.42 19.72 -8.71
CA ASN A 362 2.80 20.34 -7.44
C ASN A 362 2.55 19.41 -6.24
N SER A 363 3.12 18.22 -6.28
CA SER A 363 2.93 17.15 -5.28
C SER A 363 3.45 17.50 -3.88
N GLN A 364 4.29 18.54 -3.77
CA GLN A 364 4.76 19.08 -2.48
C GLN A 364 3.66 19.87 -1.73
N ASN A 365 2.68 20.41 -2.45
CA ASN A 365 1.65 21.26 -1.86
C ASN A 365 0.22 20.71 -2.03
N PHE A 366 0.04 19.68 -2.86
CA PHE A 366 -1.27 19.08 -3.16
C PHE A 366 -1.20 17.55 -3.14
N PHE A 367 -2.20 16.91 -2.53
CA PHE A 367 -2.39 15.46 -2.59
C PHE A 367 -3.06 15.02 -3.89
N ALA A 368 -3.98 15.85 -4.38
CA ALA A 368 -4.70 15.68 -5.64
C ALA A 368 -5.11 17.08 -6.15
N VAL A 369 -5.69 17.13 -7.35
CA VAL A 369 -6.24 18.40 -7.86
C VAL A 369 -7.32 18.93 -6.90
N GLY A 370 -7.19 20.18 -6.48
CA GLY A 370 -8.11 20.80 -5.51
C GLY A 370 -7.96 20.32 -4.06
N GLN A 371 -7.00 19.45 -3.75
CA GLN A 371 -6.75 18.91 -2.40
C GLN A 371 -5.40 19.39 -1.87
N PRO A 372 -5.30 20.61 -1.31
CA PRO A 372 -4.05 21.12 -0.76
C PRO A 372 -3.64 20.36 0.52
N VAL A 373 -2.33 20.25 0.79
CA VAL A 373 -1.85 19.55 2.00
C VAL A 373 -2.22 20.28 3.31
N THR A 374 -2.50 21.58 3.24
CA THR A 374 -3.06 22.37 4.33
C THR A 374 -3.95 23.49 3.78
N GLU A 375 -4.95 23.95 4.55
CA GLU A 375 -5.89 25.01 4.12
C GLU A 375 -5.23 26.34 3.74
N GLY A 376 -3.97 26.58 4.13
CA GLY A 376 -3.26 27.84 3.87
C GLY A 376 -2.61 27.93 2.48
N ILE A 377 -2.62 26.85 1.70
CA ILE A 377 -1.95 26.76 0.40
C ILE A 377 -2.82 27.38 -0.69
N THR A 378 -2.20 28.21 -1.53
CA THR A 378 -2.82 28.84 -2.70
C THR A 378 -2.04 28.49 -3.96
N GLY A 379 -2.71 28.21 -5.07
CA GLY A 379 -2.08 27.87 -6.35
C GLY A 379 -2.84 26.76 -7.06
N GLU A 380 -2.21 26.19 -8.07
CA GLU A 380 -2.75 25.06 -8.84
C GLU A 380 -1.89 23.81 -8.58
N ALA A 381 -2.54 22.65 -8.59
CA ALA A 381 -1.89 21.35 -8.45
C ALA A 381 -1.14 20.97 -9.74
N GLU A 382 -1.56 21.53 -10.88
CA GLU A 382 -1.03 21.25 -12.21
C GLU A 382 -0.68 22.58 -12.88
N GLU A 383 0.52 22.69 -13.42
CA GLU A 383 1.00 23.90 -14.11
C GLU A 383 1.56 23.52 -15.48
N SER A 384 1.01 24.08 -16.56
CA SER A 384 1.55 23.86 -17.90
C SER A 384 2.96 24.44 -18.03
N MET A 385 3.90 23.62 -18.50
CA MET A 385 5.30 23.99 -18.72
C MET A 385 5.60 24.32 -20.18
N THR A 386 4.59 24.33 -21.05
CA THR A 386 4.77 24.52 -22.49
C THR A 386 4.47 25.95 -22.95
N PRO A 387 5.09 26.42 -24.04
CA PRO A 387 4.77 27.73 -24.57
C PRO A 387 3.38 27.78 -25.23
N GLY A 388 2.44 28.41 -24.53
CA GLY A 388 1.07 28.59 -24.99
C GLY A 388 0.20 27.36 -24.76
N LEU A 389 -1.07 27.47 -25.14
CA LEU A 389 -2.07 26.46 -24.83
C LEU A 389 -1.93 25.19 -25.66
N VAL A 390 -1.87 24.02 -25.02
CA VAL A 390 -1.88 22.71 -25.70
C VAL A 390 -3.22 22.00 -25.53
N ASN A 391 -3.99 21.91 -26.62
CA ASN A 391 -5.29 21.24 -26.59
C ASN A 391 -5.12 19.73 -26.86
N PHE A 392 -5.50 18.87 -25.93
CA PHE A 392 -5.32 17.43 -26.06
C PHE A 392 -6.59 16.61 -25.84
N TYR A 393 -7.76 17.24 -25.71
CA TYR A 393 -9.04 16.54 -25.69
C TYR A 393 -9.48 16.11 -27.10
N PRO A 394 -10.42 15.15 -27.21
CA PRO A 394 -10.96 14.72 -28.50
C PRO A 394 -11.59 15.90 -29.26
N ASN A 395 -11.52 15.84 -30.59
CA ASN A 395 -12.09 16.87 -31.48
C ASN A 395 -11.52 18.29 -31.33
N GLN A 396 -10.45 18.47 -30.57
CA GLN A 396 -9.74 19.74 -30.48
C GLN A 396 -8.50 19.77 -31.40
N VAL A 397 -8.15 20.98 -31.82
CA VAL A 397 -6.91 21.26 -32.54
C VAL A 397 -5.99 22.06 -31.62
N SER A 398 -4.70 21.71 -31.58
CA SER A 398 -3.69 22.44 -30.79
C SER A 398 -2.75 23.23 -31.72
N PRO A 399 -3.00 24.53 -32.00
CA PRO A 399 -2.09 25.32 -32.84
C PRO A 399 -0.63 25.35 -32.35
N THR A 400 -0.44 25.22 -31.04
CA THR A 400 0.89 25.17 -30.39
C THR A 400 1.59 23.82 -30.58
N GLY A 401 0.88 22.80 -31.05
CA GLY A 401 1.37 21.44 -31.28
C GLY A 401 1.11 20.49 -30.10
N TRP A 402 1.70 19.30 -30.17
CA TRP A 402 1.60 18.25 -29.15
C TRP A 402 2.97 17.70 -28.77
N TYR A 403 3.12 17.31 -27.51
CA TYR A 403 4.35 16.77 -26.94
C TYR A 403 4.17 15.29 -26.63
N SER A 404 5.13 14.46 -27.04
CA SER A 404 5.08 13.00 -26.82
C SER A 404 6.14 12.47 -25.86
N SER A 405 7.14 13.28 -25.51
CA SER A 405 8.17 12.95 -24.52
C SER A 405 8.96 14.21 -24.17
N VAL A 406 9.52 14.26 -22.96
CA VAL A 406 10.29 15.39 -22.43
C VAL A 406 11.44 14.90 -21.56
N ALA A 407 12.57 15.61 -21.60
CA ALA A 407 13.69 15.49 -20.68
C ALA A 407 14.14 16.89 -20.23
N PRO A 408 14.06 17.25 -18.94
CA PRO A 408 14.56 18.52 -18.45
C PRO A 408 16.10 18.55 -18.49
N TYR A 409 16.69 19.73 -18.70
CA TYR A 409 18.16 19.88 -18.70
C TYR A 409 18.77 19.87 -17.29
N ASN A 410 17.96 20.08 -16.24
CA ASN A 410 18.38 20.12 -14.82
C ASN A 410 19.60 21.02 -14.52
N ASP A 411 19.76 22.10 -15.29
CA ASP A 411 20.85 23.06 -15.17
C ASP A 411 20.39 24.42 -14.59
N GLY A 412 19.18 24.43 -13.99
CA GLY A 412 18.54 25.62 -13.43
C GLY A 412 17.97 26.61 -14.46
N THR A 413 18.10 26.34 -15.77
CA THR A 413 17.57 27.23 -16.82
C THR A 413 16.08 27.05 -17.12
N GLY A 414 15.48 25.94 -16.67
CA GLY A 414 14.11 25.56 -16.99
C GLY A 414 13.91 25.07 -18.43
N ARG A 415 15.01 24.85 -19.18
CA ARG A 415 14.96 24.33 -20.55
C ARG A 415 14.69 22.84 -20.58
N MET A 416 14.07 22.41 -21.66
CA MET A 416 13.67 21.02 -21.86
C MET A 416 14.03 20.55 -23.27
N LEU A 417 14.47 19.30 -23.39
CA LEU A 417 14.56 18.58 -24.65
C LEU A 417 13.24 17.82 -24.85
N THR A 418 12.52 18.09 -25.92
CA THR A 418 11.14 17.61 -26.10
C THR A 418 10.94 16.98 -27.47
N SER A 419 10.13 15.93 -27.54
CA SER A 419 9.55 15.44 -28.78
C SER A 419 8.26 16.21 -29.05
N TRP A 420 8.28 17.06 -30.06
CA TRP A 420 7.18 17.97 -30.37
C TRP A 420 6.79 17.88 -31.85
N ALA A 421 5.48 17.86 -32.10
CA ALA A 421 4.90 17.95 -33.43
C ALA A 421 4.14 19.27 -33.60
N GLN A 422 4.53 20.06 -34.60
CA GLN A 422 3.73 21.20 -35.05
C GLN A 422 2.38 20.69 -35.56
N CYS A 423 1.29 21.32 -35.13
CA CYS A 423 -0.01 21.06 -35.72
C CYS A 423 -0.03 21.54 -37.17
N LEU A 424 -0.39 20.62 -38.07
CA LEU A 424 -0.50 20.86 -39.50
C LEU A 424 -1.91 20.52 -39.98
N THR A 425 -2.47 21.35 -40.85
CA THR A 425 -3.62 21.01 -41.68
C THR A 425 -3.15 20.55 -43.05
N SER A 426 -3.92 19.66 -43.69
CA SER A 426 -3.61 19.14 -45.03
C SER A 426 -4.85 19.20 -45.93
N ASN A 427 -4.66 19.65 -47.16
CA ASN A 427 -5.67 19.59 -48.23
C ASN A 427 -5.35 18.50 -49.28
N GLY A 428 -4.40 17.60 -48.99
CA GLY A 428 -3.93 16.56 -49.90
C GLY A 428 -2.79 16.95 -50.85
N GLU A 429 -2.48 18.25 -50.99
CA GLU A 429 -1.36 18.73 -51.83
C GLU A 429 -0.31 19.55 -51.05
N THR A 430 -0.74 20.28 -50.02
CA THR A 430 0.13 21.14 -49.19
C THR A 430 -0.23 21.04 -47.72
N SER A 431 0.77 21.02 -46.85
CA SER A 431 0.60 21.13 -45.40
C SER A 431 0.88 22.54 -44.92
N THR A 432 -0.01 23.09 -44.08
CA THR A 432 0.13 24.41 -43.47
C THR A 432 -0.01 24.32 -41.95
N PRO A 433 0.65 25.17 -41.15
CA PRO A 433 0.41 25.21 -39.71
C PRO A 433 -1.07 25.44 -39.38
N CYS A 434 -1.56 24.82 -38.32
CA CYS A 434 -2.92 25.04 -37.85
C CYS A 434 -3.11 26.50 -37.42
N GLU A 435 -4.24 27.08 -37.81
CA GLU A 435 -4.74 28.35 -37.32
C GLU A 435 -5.98 28.11 -36.47
N GLY A 436 -6.48 29.13 -35.75
CA GLY A 436 -7.64 28.98 -34.85
C GLY A 436 -8.96 28.59 -35.52
N SER A 437 -9.01 28.48 -36.85
CA SER A 437 -10.16 27.99 -37.64
C SER A 437 -10.02 26.53 -38.09
N ALA A 438 -8.91 25.87 -37.78
CA ALA A 438 -8.67 24.47 -38.14
C ALA A 438 -9.61 23.54 -37.36
N THR A 439 -10.03 22.45 -38.02
CA THR A 439 -10.84 21.38 -37.42
C THR A 439 -10.09 20.06 -37.49
N THR A 440 -10.48 19.08 -36.67
CA THR A 440 -9.89 17.73 -36.68
C THR A 440 -10.02 17.02 -38.02
N GLU A 441 -11.07 17.31 -38.80
CA GLU A 441 -11.25 16.79 -40.17
C GLU A 441 -10.16 17.24 -41.15
N SER A 442 -9.51 18.36 -40.86
CA SER A 442 -8.49 18.96 -41.72
C SER A 442 -7.06 18.65 -41.28
N LEU A 443 -6.87 17.89 -40.20
CA LEU A 443 -5.55 17.57 -39.65
C LEU A 443 -4.73 16.74 -40.65
N GLY A 444 -3.49 17.15 -40.85
CA GLY A 444 -2.49 16.37 -41.55
C GLY A 444 -1.82 15.36 -40.63
N GLU A 445 -1.09 14.42 -41.23
CA GLU A 445 -0.28 13.45 -40.49
C GLU A 445 0.74 14.17 -39.58
N PRO A 446 0.84 13.79 -38.30
CA PRO A 446 1.77 14.43 -37.38
C PRO A 446 3.23 14.15 -37.76
N ARG A 447 4.08 15.12 -37.46
CA ARG A 447 5.52 15.09 -37.75
C ARG A 447 6.29 15.49 -36.50
N TYR A 448 6.55 14.52 -35.63
CA TYR A 448 7.38 14.76 -34.44
C TYR A 448 8.82 14.99 -34.86
N GLY A 449 9.49 15.89 -34.15
CA GLY A 449 10.95 16.01 -34.13
C GLY A 449 11.39 16.28 -32.69
N ILE A 450 12.70 16.27 -32.44
CA ILE A 450 13.24 16.60 -31.12
C ILE A 450 13.73 18.04 -31.12
N TRP A 451 13.32 18.82 -30.11
CA TRP A 451 13.56 20.25 -30.01
C TRP A 451 14.04 20.61 -28.61
N THR A 452 15.01 21.51 -28.53
CA THR A 452 15.26 22.24 -27.28
C THR A 452 14.23 23.37 -27.18
N ILE A 453 13.52 23.42 -26.05
CA ILE A 453 12.51 24.42 -25.76
C ILE A 453 12.89 25.19 -24.50
N ASP A 454 12.78 26.51 -24.61
CA ASP A 454 12.81 27.42 -23.48
C ASP A 454 11.41 28.03 -23.30
N PRO A 455 10.66 27.62 -22.27
CA PRO A 455 9.31 28.14 -22.02
C PRO A 455 9.31 29.61 -21.60
N ALA A 456 10.37 30.08 -20.92
CA ALA A 456 10.44 31.46 -20.43
C ALA A 456 10.54 32.48 -21.58
N THR A 457 11.16 32.08 -22.70
CA THR A 457 11.33 32.95 -23.88
C THR A 457 10.48 32.53 -25.09
N ASN A 458 9.72 31.43 -24.99
CA ASN A 458 9.01 30.80 -26.09
C ASN A 458 9.94 30.52 -27.30
N THR A 459 11.13 30.01 -27.01
CA THR A 459 12.14 29.68 -28.03
C THR A 459 12.14 28.18 -28.30
N ARG A 460 12.20 27.79 -29.58
CA ARG A 460 12.30 26.40 -30.03
C ARG A 460 13.46 26.23 -31.00
N LEU A 461 14.35 25.28 -30.75
CA LEU A 461 15.50 24.97 -31.62
C LEU A 461 15.49 23.49 -32.02
N PRO A 462 15.57 23.17 -33.32
CA PRO A 462 15.53 21.78 -33.78
C PRO A 462 16.84 21.06 -33.46
N VAL A 463 16.73 19.86 -32.90
CA VAL A 463 17.85 18.96 -32.58
C VAL A 463 17.81 17.71 -33.47
N VAL A 464 16.62 17.13 -33.65
CA VAL A 464 16.39 16.01 -34.59
C VAL A 464 15.25 16.40 -35.52
N GLN A 465 15.48 16.28 -36.82
CA GLN A 465 14.47 16.61 -37.82
C GLN A 465 13.32 15.62 -37.79
N GLY A 466 12.10 16.14 -37.84
CA GLY A 466 10.91 15.32 -37.98
C GLY A 466 10.72 14.79 -39.39
N HIS A 467 10.23 13.57 -39.49
CA HIS A 467 9.88 12.90 -40.74
C HIS A 467 8.41 12.47 -40.68
N GLU A 468 7.78 12.24 -41.84
CA GLU A 468 6.40 11.74 -41.88
C GLU A 468 6.29 10.39 -41.17
N ARG A 469 5.27 10.26 -40.32
CA ARG A 469 4.96 9.05 -39.55
C ARG A 469 6.08 8.57 -38.63
N ALA A 470 6.93 9.46 -38.15
CA ALA A 470 7.87 9.17 -37.06
C ALA A 470 7.28 9.67 -35.73
N LEU A 471 7.32 8.81 -34.70
CA LEU A 471 7.05 9.15 -33.32
C LEU A 471 8.34 8.97 -32.52
N TYR A 472 8.73 10.00 -31.76
CA TYR A 472 9.90 9.97 -30.88
C TYR A 472 9.42 9.95 -29.43
N THR A 473 9.85 8.96 -28.64
CA THR A 473 9.48 8.76 -27.23
C THR A 473 10.73 8.55 -26.35
N ASP A 474 10.55 8.46 -25.04
CA ASP A 474 11.58 8.08 -24.07
C ASP A 474 12.89 8.90 -24.19
N ILE A 475 12.79 10.22 -24.31
CA ILE A 475 13.99 11.06 -24.41
C ILE A 475 14.71 11.07 -23.06
N VAL A 476 16.03 10.81 -23.07
CA VAL A 476 16.89 10.94 -21.89
C VAL A 476 18.18 11.68 -22.22
N ILE A 477 18.65 12.51 -21.27
CA ILE A 477 19.92 13.23 -21.36
C ILE A 477 20.93 12.53 -20.44
N ALA A 478 22.12 12.25 -20.96
CA ALA A 478 23.22 11.66 -20.19
C ALA A 478 23.90 12.72 -19.32
N ASP A 479 23.21 13.16 -18.26
CA ASP A 479 23.70 14.17 -17.34
C ASP A 479 24.08 13.61 -15.96
N TYR A 480 25.06 14.25 -15.32
CA TYR A 480 25.45 13.96 -13.94
C TYR A 480 24.49 14.67 -12.99
N ASN A 481 23.72 13.90 -12.22
CA ASN A 481 22.86 14.45 -11.19
C ASN A 481 23.64 14.70 -9.88
N GLU A 482 24.05 15.95 -9.66
CA GLU A 482 24.78 16.32 -8.44
C GLU A 482 23.94 16.36 -7.16
N LEU A 483 22.61 16.37 -7.30
CA LEU A 483 21.65 16.39 -6.20
C LEU A 483 21.24 15.00 -5.74
N ALA A 484 21.46 13.95 -6.55
CA ALA A 484 21.17 12.57 -6.20
C ALA A 484 21.87 12.15 -4.89
N ARG A 485 21.08 11.70 -3.93
CA ARG A 485 21.55 11.12 -2.66
C ARG A 485 20.94 9.73 -2.49
N PRO A 486 21.72 8.72 -2.06
CA PRO A 486 21.16 7.46 -1.58
C PRO A 486 20.09 7.72 -0.54
N TYR A 487 19.06 6.86 -0.51
CA TYR A 487 18.07 6.91 0.55
C TYR A 487 18.74 6.62 1.90
N THR A 488 18.41 7.42 2.92
CA THR A 488 18.97 7.25 4.28
C THR A 488 17.91 7.28 5.39
N GLY A 489 16.64 7.51 5.03
CA GLY A 489 15.52 7.73 5.95
C GLY A 489 15.66 8.99 6.82
N GLU A 490 14.58 9.34 7.52
CA GLU A 490 14.71 10.22 8.69
C GLU A 490 15.35 9.45 9.83
N ARG A 491 16.15 10.11 10.68
CA ARG A 491 16.78 9.47 11.84
C ARG A 491 16.49 10.21 13.12
N HIS A 492 16.20 9.46 14.18
CA HIS A 492 16.11 10.03 15.52
C HIS A 492 17.51 10.30 16.10
N LYS A 493 17.61 11.19 17.09
CA LYS A 493 18.89 11.51 17.76
C LYS A 493 19.37 10.42 18.72
N LEU A 494 18.52 9.45 19.02
CA LEU A 494 18.85 8.35 19.91
C LEU A 494 19.70 7.34 19.15
N ASP A 495 20.77 6.87 19.80
CA ASP A 495 21.48 5.70 19.33
C ASP A 495 20.61 4.47 19.59
N LEU A 496 20.01 3.94 18.52
CA LEU A 496 19.23 2.70 18.59
C LEU A 496 20.17 1.48 18.66
N GLU A 497 19.63 0.37 19.18
CA GLU A 497 20.30 -0.93 19.09
C GLU A 497 20.52 -1.32 17.62
N GLU A 498 21.57 -2.11 17.34
CA GLU A 498 21.85 -2.63 15.99
C GLU A 498 20.62 -3.36 15.42
N ASN A 499 20.39 -3.22 14.12
CA ASN A 499 19.23 -3.79 13.42
C ASN A 499 17.87 -3.32 13.96
N SER A 500 17.80 -2.10 14.52
CA SER A 500 16.54 -1.50 14.99
C SER A 500 16.18 -0.25 14.20
N ALA A 501 14.89 -0.02 14.05
CA ALA A 501 14.27 1.21 13.59
C ALA A 501 13.22 1.66 14.61
N LEU A 502 12.57 2.79 14.37
CA LEU A 502 11.46 3.22 15.21
C LEU A 502 10.38 3.92 14.40
N PHE A 503 9.15 3.87 14.88
CA PHE A 503 8.10 4.77 14.41
C PHE A 503 7.48 5.50 15.60
N GLU A 504 6.91 6.66 15.34
CA GLU A 504 6.17 7.43 16.33
C GLU A 504 4.75 7.68 15.86
N ILE A 505 3.80 7.69 16.79
CA ILE A 505 2.43 8.13 16.55
C ILE A 505 2.24 9.42 17.33
N ARG A 506 1.80 10.49 16.66
CA ARG A 506 1.57 11.77 17.36
C ARG A 506 0.39 11.68 18.31
N SER A 507 -0.70 11.02 17.94
CA SER A 507 -1.71 10.55 18.88
C SER A 507 -2.57 9.46 18.26
N ILE A 508 -2.91 8.43 19.03
CA ILE A 508 -3.93 7.46 18.64
C ILE A 508 -5.36 8.02 18.73
N TYR A 509 -5.57 9.16 19.40
CA TYR A 509 -6.88 9.82 19.47
C TYR A 509 -7.16 10.76 18.28
N ASP A 510 -6.19 10.87 17.37
CA ASP A 510 -6.25 11.67 16.16
C ASP A 510 -6.77 10.76 15.02
N LEU A 511 -7.92 11.11 14.43
CA LEU A 511 -8.44 10.46 13.22
C LEU A 511 -8.55 11.51 12.14
N ASP A 512 -7.69 11.45 11.13
CA ASP A 512 -7.65 12.40 10.02
C ASP A 512 -7.54 13.88 10.43
N GLY A 513 -6.78 14.16 11.49
CA GLY A 513 -6.58 15.49 12.04
C GLY A 513 -7.67 15.93 13.00
N ALA A 514 -8.69 15.10 13.26
CA ALA A 514 -9.76 15.37 14.22
C ALA A 514 -9.45 14.76 15.60
N ASP A 515 -9.69 15.54 16.66
CA ASP A 515 -9.58 15.06 18.04
C ASP A 515 -10.80 14.22 18.42
N MET A 516 -10.66 12.89 18.34
CA MET A 516 -11.74 11.96 18.67
C MET A 516 -12.03 11.91 20.17
N ALA A 517 -11.11 12.38 21.03
CA ALA A 517 -11.36 12.49 22.46
C ALA A 517 -12.19 13.75 22.82
N GLU A 518 -12.32 14.75 21.93
CA GLU A 518 -13.08 15.98 22.21
C GLU A 518 -14.57 15.70 22.44
N GLN A 519 -15.13 14.76 21.69
CA GLN A 519 -16.56 14.48 21.68
C GLN A 519 -17.10 13.99 23.04
N PHE A 520 -16.25 13.40 23.90
CA PHE A 520 -16.69 12.70 25.10
C PHE A 520 -15.86 13.03 26.36
N ASP A 521 -14.56 13.24 26.23
CA ASP A 521 -13.63 13.38 27.36
C ASP A 521 -12.94 14.74 27.45
N GLY A 522 -13.45 15.73 26.70
CA GLY A 522 -12.87 17.07 26.68
C GLY A 522 -11.52 17.16 25.95
N GLY A 523 -11.22 16.18 25.09
CA GLY A 523 -10.10 16.22 24.14
C GLY A 523 -8.78 15.70 24.65
N ILE A 524 -7.80 15.63 23.74
CA ILE A 524 -6.41 15.26 24.03
C ILE A 524 -5.83 16.16 25.14
N GLU A 525 -6.23 17.43 25.20
CA GLU A 525 -5.78 18.35 26.25
C GLU A 525 -6.25 17.95 27.66
N THR A 526 -7.39 17.27 27.79
CA THR A 526 -7.90 16.74 29.06
C THR A 526 -7.27 15.39 29.38
N ARG A 527 -7.11 14.52 28.38
CA ARG A 527 -6.44 13.21 28.52
C ARG A 527 -4.97 13.34 28.95
N ARG A 528 -4.25 14.36 28.45
CA ARG A 528 -2.84 14.62 28.78
C ARG A 528 -2.59 15.21 30.18
N ASP A 529 -3.64 15.64 30.88
CA ASP A 529 -3.56 16.20 32.23
C ASP A 529 -3.77 15.08 33.27
N PRO A 530 -2.72 14.62 33.97
CA PRO A 530 -2.83 13.50 34.90
C PRO A 530 -3.67 13.82 36.14
N SER A 531 -4.03 15.09 36.38
CA SER A 531 -4.96 15.45 37.46
C SER A 531 -6.43 15.28 37.07
N LEU A 532 -6.71 15.14 35.77
CA LEU A 532 -8.05 14.95 35.22
C LEU A 532 -8.26 13.52 34.73
N THR A 533 -7.24 12.89 34.15
CA THR A 533 -7.31 11.54 33.59
C THR A 533 -6.23 10.67 34.22
N GLN A 534 -6.64 9.63 34.95
CA GLN A 534 -5.71 8.63 35.48
C GLN A 534 -5.35 7.59 34.41
N PRO A 535 -4.19 6.93 34.52
CA PRO A 535 -3.82 5.89 33.56
C PRO A 535 -4.85 4.76 33.41
N ASP A 536 -5.53 4.39 34.51
CA ASP A 536 -6.55 3.33 34.50
C ASP A 536 -7.94 3.82 34.03
N ASP A 537 -8.11 5.11 33.70
CA ASP A 537 -9.29 5.65 33.01
C ASP A 537 -9.19 5.52 31.46
N ARG A 538 -8.15 4.81 30.99
CA ARG A 538 -7.81 4.62 29.58
C ARG A 538 -7.60 3.13 29.30
N SER A 539 -8.33 2.59 28.34
CA SER A 539 -8.18 1.18 27.93
C SER A 539 -7.00 1.04 26.98
N GLU A 540 -6.71 2.04 26.15
CA GLU A 540 -5.63 2.13 25.17
C GLU A 540 -4.27 2.44 25.81
N ARG A 541 -3.55 1.40 26.26
CA ARG A 541 -2.37 1.54 27.11
C ARG A 541 -1.04 1.27 26.42
N PHE A 542 -1.03 0.44 25.39
CA PHE A 542 0.19 0.07 24.68
C PHE A 542 -0.02 -0.08 23.18
N ILE A 543 1.05 0.10 22.42
CA ILE A 543 1.18 -0.40 21.05
C ILE A 543 1.90 -1.74 21.10
N ARG A 544 1.32 -2.79 20.51
CA ARG A 544 1.97 -4.08 20.26
C ARG A 544 2.38 -4.15 18.80
N VAL A 545 3.64 -4.55 18.54
CA VAL A 545 4.17 -4.72 17.19
C VAL A 545 4.18 -6.20 16.81
N LEU A 546 3.68 -6.50 15.62
CA LEU A 546 3.51 -7.83 15.07
C LEU A 546 4.33 -8.00 13.78
N GLY A 547 5.30 -8.90 13.78
CA GLY A 547 6.06 -9.29 12.59
C GLY A 547 5.21 -10.16 11.68
N VAL A 548 5.09 -9.80 10.40
CA VAL A 548 4.21 -10.50 9.46
C VAL A 548 4.93 -11.68 8.84
N ARG A 549 4.28 -12.84 8.85
CA ARG A 549 4.73 -14.08 8.22
C ARG A 549 3.72 -14.57 7.19
N GLN A 550 4.21 -15.25 6.17
CA GLN A 550 3.39 -15.87 5.13
C GLN A 550 3.53 -17.39 5.18
N ILE A 551 2.47 -18.10 4.81
CA ILE A 551 2.53 -19.54 4.57
C ILE A 551 3.29 -19.76 3.25
N PRO A 552 4.36 -20.58 3.22
CA PRO A 552 5.05 -20.90 1.97
C PRO A 552 4.07 -21.49 0.94
N PRO A 553 4.01 -20.99 -0.30
CA PRO A 553 3.06 -21.46 -1.31
C PRO A 553 3.13 -22.97 -1.56
N GLU A 554 4.33 -23.56 -1.51
CA GLU A 554 4.52 -25.00 -1.69
C GLU A 554 3.91 -25.80 -0.53
N LEU A 555 4.03 -25.29 0.70
CA LEU A 555 3.42 -25.92 1.88
C LEU A 555 1.91 -25.81 1.85
N GLU A 556 1.39 -24.63 1.52
CA GLU A 556 -0.05 -24.41 1.36
C GLU A 556 -0.65 -25.41 0.36
N GLN A 557 -0.05 -25.51 -0.83
CA GLN A 557 -0.49 -26.43 -1.86
C GLN A 557 -0.39 -27.89 -1.42
N ALA A 558 0.67 -28.26 -0.67
CA ALA A 558 0.82 -29.60 -0.12
C ALA A 558 -0.29 -29.94 0.89
N ILE A 559 -0.69 -28.99 1.75
CA ILE A 559 -1.81 -29.19 2.70
C ILE A 559 -3.14 -29.33 1.94
N LEU A 560 -3.42 -28.43 1.01
CA LEU A 560 -4.70 -28.41 0.27
C LEU A 560 -4.90 -29.64 -0.63
N SER A 561 -3.82 -30.29 -1.07
CA SER A 561 -3.86 -31.48 -1.92
C SER A 561 -3.70 -32.81 -1.18
N ASP A 562 -3.49 -32.79 0.14
CA ASP A 562 -3.35 -34.00 0.95
C ASP A 562 -4.69 -34.74 1.09
N GLU A 563 -4.75 -36.01 0.67
CA GLU A 563 -5.99 -36.79 0.65
C GLU A 563 -6.49 -37.20 2.05
N VAL A 564 -5.64 -37.15 3.09
CA VAL A 564 -6.04 -37.45 4.48
C VAL A 564 -6.72 -36.23 5.09
N LEU A 565 -6.14 -35.05 4.90
CA LEU A 565 -6.69 -33.78 5.38
C LEU A 565 -7.89 -33.32 4.54
N ASN A 566 -7.83 -33.52 3.23
CA ASN A 566 -8.78 -33.03 2.24
C ASN A 566 -9.30 -34.16 1.33
N PRO A 567 -10.03 -35.15 1.88
CA PRO A 567 -10.53 -36.28 1.10
C PRO A 567 -11.51 -35.80 0.02
N PRO A 568 -11.38 -36.25 -1.24
CA PRO A 568 -12.25 -35.83 -2.34
C PRO A 568 -13.68 -36.38 -2.23
N SER A 569 -13.89 -37.40 -1.39
CA SER A 569 -15.19 -38.01 -1.11
C SER A 569 -15.15 -38.79 0.20
N GLY A 570 -16.27 -38.82 0.93
CA GLY A 570 -16.38 -39.56 2.18
C GLY A 570 -17.32 -38.88 3.18
N PRO A 571 -17.49 -39.48 4.38
CA PRO A 571 -18.29 -38.88 5.45
C PRO A 571 -17.55 -37.73 6.16
N GLN A 572 -16.23 -37.62 5.99
CA GLN A 572 -15.40 -36.58 6.60
C GLN A 572 -15.26 -35.38 5.64
N PRO A 573 -15.55 -34.14 6.07
CA PRO A 573 -15.35 -32.96 5.25
C PRO A 573 -13.85 -32.64 5.06
N PRO A 574 -13.48 -31.97 3.95
CA PRO A 574 -12.15 -31.37 3.79
C PRO A 574 -11.87 -30.35 4.89
N LEU A 575 -10.65 -30.34 5.42
CA LEU A 575 -10.24 -29.43 6.48
C LEU A 575 -9.59 -28.13 5.96
N GLY A 576 -9.30 -28.03 4.66
CA GLY A 576 -8.57 -26.91 4.08
C GLY A 576 -7.25 -26.67 4.82
N LEU A 577 -7.04 -25.42 5.26
CA LEU A 577 -5.88 -25.00 6.06
C LEU A 577 -6.12 -25.05 7.57
N THR A 578 -7.32 -25.44 8.06
CA THR A 578 -7.62 -25.52 9.50
C THR A 578 -6.58 -26.29 10.32
N PRO A 579 -5.92 -27.36 9.83
CA PRO A 579 -4.85 -28.02 10.59
C PRO A 579 -3.64 -27.13 10.90
N LEU A 580 -3.43 -26.06 10.13
CA LEU A 580 -2.37 -25.06 10.31
C LEU A 580 -2.89 -23.81 11.02
N VAL A 581 -3.92 -23.16 10.45
CA VAL A 581 -4.43 -21.86 10.94
C VAL A 581 -5.52 -21.99 12.01
N GLY A 582 -6.13 -23.16 12.19
CA GLY A 582 -7.24 -23.33 13.13
C GLY A 582 -8.46 -22.48 12.75
N SER A 583 -8.99 -21.71 13.70
CA SER A 583 -10.06 -20.73 13.51
C SER A 583 -9.57 -19.34 13.06
N GLY A 584 -8.25 -19.21 12.82
CA GLY A 584 -7.60 -17.96 12.46
C GLY A 584 -7.71 -17.54 11.01
N ASN A 585 -7.19 -16.34 10.73
CA ASN A 585 -6.96 -15.88 9.37
C ASN A 585 -5.73 -16.59 8.77
N ARG A 586 -5.37 -16.24 7.52
CA ARG A 586 -4.23 -16.87 6.82
C ARG A 586 -2.89 -16.20 7.10
N THR A 587 -2.88 -15.01 7.67
CA THR A 587 -1.69 -14.22 7.94
C THR A 587 -1.16 -14.59 9.32
N LEU A 588 0.11 -14.98 9.38
CA LEU A 588 0.73 -15.42 10.63
C LEU A 588 1.52 -14.27 11.23
N TYR A 589 1.59 -14.17 12.56
CA TYR A 589 2.19 -13.02 13.25
C TYR A 589 3.14 -13.43 14.37
N ASP A 590 4.35 -12.88 14.39
CA ASP A 590 5.27 -12.96 15.52
C ASP A 590 5.10 -11.71 16.40
N VAL A 591 5.08 -11.80 17.74
CA VAL A 591 5.11 -10.61 18.59
C VAL A 591 6.56 -10.10 18.69
N LEU A 592 6.79 -8.82 18.41
CA LEU A 592 8.13 -8.23 18.30
C LEU A 592 8.46 -7.29 19.46
N SER A 593 7.58 -6.36 19.77
CA SER A 593 7.82 -5.33 20.80
C SER A 593 6.53 -4.72 21.35
N TYR A 594 6.67 -3.98 22.43
CA TYR A 594 5.63 -3.16 23.04
C TYR A 594 6.14 -1.74 23.31
N ALA A 595 5.24 -0.76 23.23
CA ALA A 595 5.50 0.61 23.62
C ALA A 595 4.33 1.19 24.38
N MET A 596 4.59 2.07 25.36
CA MET A 596 3.52 2.75 26.09
C MET A 596 2.82 3.76 25.19
N VAL A 597 1.50 3.86 25.36
CA VAL A 597 0.71 4.99 24.88
C VAL A 597 0.64 6.03 25.99
N GLU A 598 1.30 7.17 25.76
CA GLU A 598 1.34 8.28 26.71
C GLU A 598 -0.03 8.95 26.86
N PRO A 599 -0.26 9.77 27.91
CA PRO A 599 -1.58 10.34 28.19
C PRO A 599 -2.20 11.20 27.07
N ASP A 600 -1.39 11.82 26.20
CA ASP A 600 -1.88 12.55 25.01
C ASP A 600 -2.15 11.62 23.79
N GLY A 601 -2.05 10.31 23.99
CA GLY A 601 -2.19 9.28 22.96
C GLY A 601 -0.93 9.06 22.11
N SER A 602 0.16 9.80 22.37
CA SER A 602 1.40 9.65 21.60
C SER A 602 2.17 8.39 22.01
N ALA A 603 2.94 7.84 21.07
CA ALA A 603 3.78 6.67 21.33
C ALA A 603 5.10 6.75 20.54
N MET A 604 6.18 6.26 21.15
CA MET A 604 7.47 6.02 20.47
C MET A 604 7.76 4.52 20.49
N VAL A 605 7.75 3.90 19.31
CA VAL A 605 7.72 2.45 19.17
C VAL A 605 8.99 1.95 18.51
N LYS A 606 9.69 1.03 19.18
CA LYS A 606 10.90 0.39 18.65
C LYS A 606 10.52 -0.84 17.84
N VAL A 607 11.11 -1.03 16.67
CA VAL A 607 10.87 -2.17 15.77
C VAL A 607 12.19 -2.75 15.23
N PRO A 608 12.23 -4.03 14.85
CA PRO A 608 13.34 -4.55 14.05
C PRO A 608 13.40 -3.88 12.68
N ALA A 609 14.60 -3.54 12.23
CA ALA A 609 14.82 -3.05 10.88
C ALA A 609 14.66 -4.19 9.85
N ASP A 610 14.41 -3.81 8.59
CA ASP A 610 14.30 -4.70 7.44
C ASP A 610 13.32 -5.88 7.64
N THR A 611 12.33 -5.67 8.50
CA THR A 611 11.32 -6.66 8.89
C THR A 611 9.94 -6.09 8.62
N ASN A 612 9.10 -6.83 7.89
CA ASN A 612 7.70 -6.45 7.71
C ASN A 612 6.94 -6.57 9.03
N PHE A 613 6.33 -5.48 9.49
CA PHE A 613 5.57 -5.46 10.74
C PHE A 613 4.23 -4.72 10.59
N SER A 614 3.20 -5.20 11.28
CA SER A 614 1.98 -4.48 11.60
C SER A 614 2.02 -4.08 13.08
N PHE A 615 1.06 -3.29 13.54
CA PHE A 615 0.93 -2.95 14.95
C PHE A 615 -0.54 -2.78 15.32
N GLU A 616 -0.83 -2.85 16.61
CA GLU A 616 -2.18 -2.71 17.16
C GLU A 616 -2.14 -2.06 18.54
N VAL A 617 -3.26 -1.43 18.92
CA VAL A 617 -3.41 -0.84 20.25
C VAL A 617 -3.99 -1.89 21.19
N VAL A 618 -3.37 -2.05 22.36
CA VAL A 618 -3.78 -3.05 23.36
C VAL A 618 -3.94 -2.43 24.74
N ASN A 619 -4.75 -3.07 25.58
CA ASN A 619 -4.98 -2.66 26.95
C ASN A 619 -3.86 -3.08 27.91
N LYS A 620 -4.01 -2.74 29.19
CA LYS A 620 -3.00 -3.08 30.22
C LYS A 620 -2.79 -4.58 30.41
N TYR A 621 -3.73 -5.40 29.94
CA TYR A 621 -3.67 -6.86 29.97
C TYR A 621 -3.13 -7.46 28.67
N GLY A 622 -2.83 -6.62 27.66
CA GLY A 622 -2.32 -7.03 26.36
C GLY A 622 -3.39 -7.53 25.39
N LYS A 623 -4.66 -7.17 25.60
CA LYS A 623 -5.79 -7.50 24.71
C LYS A 623 -6.05 -6.34 23.74
N ARG A 624 -6.26 -6.62 22.46
CA ARG A 624 -6.54 -5.59 21.44
C ARG A 624 -7.86 -4.86 21.67
N VAL A 625 -7.83 -3.53 21.64
CA VAL A 625 -8.93 -2.68 22.12
C VAL A 625 -10.03 -2.37 21.09
N GLU A 626 -9.81 -2.64 19.80
CA GLU A 626 -10.76 -2.33 18.71
C GLU A 626 -12.13 -3.02 18.86
N LEU A 627 -12.19 -4.07 19.68
CA LEU A 627 -13.37 -4.89 19.91
C LEU A 627 -14.06 -4.54 21.23
N ILE A 628 -13.68 -3.48 21.96
CA ILE A 628 -14.41 -3.11 23.19
C ILE A 628 -15.83 -2.67 22.82
N ALA A 629 -16.80 -3.34 23.45
CA ALA A 629 -18.21 -3.18 23.16
C ALA A 629 -18.95 -2.19 24.09
N ALA A 630 -18.21 -1.52 24.99
CA ALA A 630 -18.79 -0.62 25.97
C ALA A 630 -19.45 0.61 25.30
N PRO A 631 -20.68 1.02 25.71
CA PRO A 631 -21.39 2.14 25.07
C PRO A 631 -20.66 3.48 25.10
N ASP A 632 -19.72 3.66 26.02
CA ASP A 632 -18.88 4.85 26.19
C ASP A 632 -17.48 4.71 25.57
N TYR A 633 -17.15 3.56 24.98
CA TYR A 633 -15.91 3.34 24.25
C TYR A 633 -16.06 3.69 22.76
N ASN A 634 -15.30 4.68 22.30
CA ASN A 634 -15.44 5.27 20.95
C ASN A 634 -14.23 5.05 20.05
N TYR A 635 -13.26 4.24 20.50
CA TYR A 635 -11.99 4.06 19.79
C TYR A 635 -11.95 2.75 18.99
N ASN A 636 -13.11 2.27 18.53
CA ASN A 636 -13.21 1.06 17.69
C ASN A 636 -12.52 1.22 16.31
N TYR A 637 -12.14 2.45 15.95
CA TYR A 637 -11.29 2.71 14.79
C TYR A 637 -9.81 2.35 15.02
N LEU A 638 -9.38 2.07 16.26
CA LEU A 638 -8.01 1.63 16.62
C LEU A 638 -7.75 0.18 16.18
N THR A 639 -8.10 -0.10 14.94
CA THR A 639 -7.94 -1.40 14.32
C THR A 639 -6.45 -1.75 14.19
N GLN A 640 -6.13 -3.04 14.19
CA GLN A 640 -4.79 -3.50 13.81
C GLN A 640 -4.42 -2.87 12.45
N HIS A 641 -3.24 -2.23 12.37
CA HIS A 641 -2.79 -1.55 11.17
C HIS A 641 -2.79 -2.54 10.00
N PRO A 642 -3.64 -2.33 8.98
CA PRO A 642 -3.96 -3.37 8.01
C PRO A 642 -2.79 -3.67 7.07
N ARG A 643 -1.78 -2.80 7.04
CA ARG A 643 -0.60 -2.91 6.18
C ARG A 643 0.69 -3.19 6.94
N PRO A 644 1.53 -4.12 6.44
CA PRO A 644 2.89 -4.20 6.93
C PRO A 644 3.64 -2.94 6.55
N LEU A 645 4.34 -2.38 7.52
CA LEU A 645 5.35 -1.36 7.35
C LEU A 645 6.72 -2.04 7.30
N LEU A 646 7.68 -1.36 6.67
CA LEU A 646 9.06 -1.80 6.54
C LEU A 646 9.94 -0.57 6.69
N LEU A 647 10.84 -0.61 7.67
CA LEU A 647 11.77 0.48 7.99
C LEU A 647 13.22 -0.02 7.91
N GLU A 648 14.11 0.81 7.38
CA GLU A 648 15.54 0.53 7.29
C GLU A 648 16.25 0.78 8.62
N GLU A 649 17.48 0.26 8.77
CA GLU A 649 18.23 0.38 10.01
C GLU A 649 18.46 1.85 10.43
N GLY A 650 17.99 2.18 11.64
CA GLY A 650 18.05 3.51 12.23
C GLY A 650 17.03 4.51 11.68
N GLU A 651 16.13 4.08 10.81
CA GLU A 651 15.05 4.91 10.28
C GLU A 651 14.02 5.25 11.37
N LYS A 652 13.46 6.46 11.26
CA LYS A 652 12.31 6.95 12.02
C LYS A 652 11.15 7.24 11.07
N LEU A 653 10.00 6.59 11.26
CA LEU A 653 8.75 6.96 10.61
C LEU A 653 7.84 7.77 11.56
N THR A 654 7.18 8.81 11.06
CA THR A 654 6.21 9.60 11.84
C THR A 654 4.80 9.38 11.29
N CYS A 655 3.90 8.85 12.13
CA CYS A 655 2.47 8.74 11.89
C CYS A 655 1.75 9.86 12.65
N TYR A 656 0.89 10.63 11.97
CA TYR A 656 0.23 11.77 12.60
C TYR A 656 -1.00 11.37 13.42
N GLY A 657 -1.68 10.31 13.01
CA GLY A 657 -2.83 9.76 13.69
C GLY A 657 -3.27 8.44 13.05
N CYS A 658 -4.45 7.99 13.45
CA CYS A 658 -5.24 7.01 12.71
C CYS A 658 -5.87 7.68 11.49
N HIS A 659 -6.32 6.85 10.55
CA HIS A 659 -6.84 7.29 9.27
C HIS A 659 -7.99 6.40 8.84
N ASP A 660 -9.07 7.02 8.39
CA ASP A 660 -10.14 6.31 7.70
C ASP A 660 -9.66 6.00 6.27
N PRO A 661 -9.54 4.71 5.88
CA PRO A 661 -9.07 4.36 4.55
C PRO A 661 -10.00 4.84 3.42
N GLU A 662 -11.24 5.26 3.73
CA GLU A 662 -12.14 5.90 2.77
C GLU A 662 -11.80 7.39 2.52
N VAL A 663 -11.00 8.01 3.39
CA VAL A 663 -10.55 9.40 3.23
C VAL A 663 -9.34 9.44 2.31
N ASP A 664 -9.42 10.22 1.24
CA ASP A 664 -8.41 10.21 0.19
C ASP A 664 -7.15 11.06 0.50
N ILE A 665 -6.76 11.16 1.78
CA ILE A 665 -5.62 11.98 2.24
C ILE A 665 -4.58 11.11 2.96
N PRO A 666 -3.34 11.00 2.47
CA PRO A 666 -2.29 10.23 3.15
C PRO A 666 -1.95 10.76 4.55
N HIS A 667 -1.84 9.87 5.55
CA HIS A 667 -1.55 10.20 6.97
C HIS A 667 -0.10 9.92 7.42
N ALA A 668 0.76 9.44 6.50
CA ALA A 668 2.15 9.04 6.78
C ALA A 668 3.15 9.55 5.72
N ARG A 669 2.87 10.70 5.09
CA ARG A 669 3.86 11.35 4.22
C ARG A 669 5.03 11.88 5.06
N THR A 670 6.23 11.50 4.68
CA THR A 670 7.48 11.87 5.38
C THR A 670 8.08 13.19 4.88
N ASP A 671 7.61 13.70 3.75
CA ASP A 671 8.16 14.87 3.09
C ASP A 671 7.36 16.17 3.30
N VAL A 672 6.14 16.06 3.84
CA VAL A 672 5.29 17.19 4.21
C VAL A 672 4.79 17.04 5.65
N GLU A 673 4.73 18.14 6.39
CA GLU A 673 4.10 18.13 7.72
C GLU A 673 2.57 18.05 7.55
N LEU A 674 1.97 16.99 8.08
CA LEU A 674 0.52 16.80 8.06
C LEU A 674 -0.16 17.49 9.26
N ALA A 675 -1.46 17.71 9.13
CA ALA A 675 -2.26 18.16 10.27
C ALA A 675 -2.24 17.10 11.38
N SER A 676 -2.26 17.55 12.63
CA SER A 676 -2.47 16.68 13.79
C SER A 676 -3.40 17.35 14.77
N ALA A 677 -4.36 16.58 15.27
CA ALA A 677 -5.23 16.93 16.38
C ALA A 677 -4.43 17.14 17.68
N ASN A 678 -3.30 16.43 17.88
CA ASN A 678 -2.49 16.60 19.07
C ASN A 678 -1.69 17.93 19.01
N PRO A 679 -2.05 18.93 19.84
CA PRO A 679 -1.38 20.23 19.84
C PRO A 679 0.07 20.15 20.36
N GLY A 680 0.43 19.04 21.01
CA GLY A 680 1.71 18.84 21.67
C GLY A 680 1.97 19.86 22.78
N ALA A 681 3.23 20.01 23.15
CA ALA A 681 3.64 20.87 24.25
C ALA A 681 3.31 22.36 24.00
N PRO A 682 2.90 23.10 25.05
CA PRO A 682 2.47 24.50 24.93
C PRO A 682 3.61 25.49 24.63
N GLY A 683 4.87 25.06 24.66
CA GLY A 683 6.02 25.89 24.31
C GLY A 683 7.37 25.20 24.57
N ASP A 684 8.45 25.79 24.05
CA ASP A 684 9.82 25.27 24.21
C ASP A 684 10.25 25.17 25.68
N GLY A 685 10.82 24.03 26.09
CA GLY A 685 11.35 23.82 27.44
C GLY A 685 10.29 23.75 28.56
N MET A 686 9.01 23.71 28.19
CA MET A 686 7.88 23.67 29.12
C MET A 686 7.54 22.23 29.50
N ALA A 687 7.06 22.04 30.73
CA ALA A 687 6.39 20.81 31.12
C ALA A 687 4.91 20.86 30.68
N PHE A 688 4.29 19.70 30.56
CA PHE A 688 2.85 19.60 30.31
C PHE A 688 2.05 20.10 31.53
N PRO A 689 0.87 20.71 31.33
CA PRO A 689 0.02 21.17 32.44
C PRO A 689 -0.25 20.07 33.47
N ASN A 690 -0.07 20.39 34.75
CA ASN A 690 -0.28 19.49 35.91
C ASN A 690 0.50 18.16 35.90
N ALA A 691 1.36 17.93 34.91
CA ALA A 691 2.21 16.76 34.82
C ALA A 691 3.57 16.96 35.53
N ASN A 692 4.36 15.89 35.59
CA ASN A 692 5.68 15.87 36.20
C ASN A 692 6.61 16.95 35.61
N PRO A 693 6.99 17.99 36.37
CA PRO A 693 7.73 19.14 35.86
C PRO A 693 9.21 18.86 35.59
N GLN A 694 9.67 17.63 35.85
CA GLN A 694 11.00 17.15 35.45
C GLN A 694 11.02 16.70 33.99
N ILE A 695 9.88 16.33 33.41
CA ILE A 695 9.76 15.96 32.00
C ILE A 695 9.35 17.20 31.24
N ARG A 696 10.19 17.63 30.30
CA ARG A 696 10.02 18.88 29.56
C ARG A 696 10.13 18.60 28.08
N ALA A 697 9.23 19.20 27.32
CA ALA A 697 9.32 19.23 25.87
C ALA A 697 10.56 20.03 25.44
N TYR A 698 11.29 19.53 24.45
CA TYR A 698 12.44 20.24 23.90
C TYR A 698 11.98 21.41 23.02
N ARG A 699 10.93 21.20 22.22
CA ARG A 699 10.29 22.16 21.34
C ARG A 699 8.79 22.24 21.60
N TRP A 700 8.22 23.40 21.27
CA TRP A 700 6.79 23.57 21.03
C TRP A 700 6.28 22.49 20.06
N LYS A 701 5.07 21.95 20.32
CA LYS A 701 4.43 20.82 19.63
C LYS A 701 5.06 19.44 19.81
N ASP A 702 6.15 19.27 20.55
CA ASP A 702 6.62 17.92 20.92
C ASP A 702 5.49 17.20 21.68
N THR A 703 5.26 15.94 21.36
CA THR A 703 4.28 15.10 22.07
C THR A 703 4.80 14.67 23.44
N MET A 704 3.94 14.10 24.28
CA MET A 704 4.37 13.56 25.58
C MET A 704 5.41 12.45 25.40
N ALA A 705 5.25 11.56 24.41
CA ALA A 705 6.21 10.50 24.10
C ALA A 705 7.58 11.07 23.70
N GLN A 706 7.61 12.08 22.83
CA GLN A 706 8.85 12.76 22.43
C GLN A 706 9.52 13.43 23.65
N ALA A 707 8.76 14.16 24.46
CA ALA A 707 9.26 14.84 25.65
C ALA A 707 9.81 13.86 26.70
N LEU A 708 9.16 12.71 26.89
CA LEU A 708 9.60 11.66 27.80
C LEU A 708 10.94 11.07 27.34
N VAL A 709 11.01 10.66 26.07
CA VAL A 709 12.20 10.05 25.48
C VAL A 709 13.39 11.01 25.51
N ASP A 710 13.20 12.28 25.17
CA ASP A 710 14.24 13.30 25.23
C ASP A 710 14.68 13.60 26.67
N SER A 711 13.75 13.65 27.63
CA SER A 711 14.06 13.93 29.04
C SER A 711 14.84 12.78 29.70
N LEU A 712 14.53 11.53 29.33
CA LEU A 712 15.19 10.33 29.86
C LEU A 712 16.41 9.92 29.04
N ASN A 713 16.59 10.47 27.83
CA ASN A 713 17.58 10.03 26.85
C ASN A 713 17.56 8.50 26.64
N SER A 714 16.35 7.93 26.59
CA SER A 714 16.12 6.49 26.39
C SER A 714 14.69 6.22 25.92
N LEU A 715 14.53 5.23 25.03
CA LEU A 715 13.23 4.70 24.64
C LEU A 715 12.67 3.83 25.76
N GLN A 716 11.42 4.05 26.14
CA GLN A 716 10.73 3.24 27.14
C GLN A 716 10.03 2.00 26.56
N ALA A 717 10.15 1.78 25.24
CA ALA A 717 9.66 0.59 24.57
C ALA A 717 10.39 -0.68 25.05
N THR A 718 9.64 -1.76 25.21
CA THR A 718 10.16 -3.09 25.56
C THR A 718 10.14 -4.00 24.33
N TRP A 719 10.98 -5.02 24.36
CA TRP A 719 10.86 -6.10 23.39
C TRP A 719 9.72 -7.06 23.80
N ALA A 720 9.39 -8.02 22.94
CA ALA A 720 8.27 -8.93 23.19
C ALA A 720 8.46 -9.84 24.41
N ASP A 721 9.63 -9.93 25.05
CA ASP A 721 9.76 -10.66 26.31
C ASP A 721 8.85 -10.09 27.40
N THR A 722 8.59 -8.79 27.39
CA THR A 722 8.05 -8.10 28.56
C THR A 722 7.07 -6.99 28.18
N VAL A 723 5.92 -6.96 28.86
CA VAL A 723 5.04 -5.78 28.91
C VAL A 723 5.28 -5.08 30.25
N ARG A 724 5.63 -3.79 30.22
CA ARG A 724 5.94 -3.02 31.42
C ARG A 724 5.27 -1.65 31.39
N TYR A 725 4.63 -1.28 32.48
CA TYR A 725 4.14 0.08 32.72
C TYR A 725 4.89 0.72 33.87
N GLU A 726 5.29 1.97 33.69
CA GLU A 726 5.76 2.85 34.75
C GLU A 726 5.04 4.21 34.63
N ASP A 727 4.67 4.79 35.76
CA ASP A 727 4.08 6.12 35.77
C ASP A 727 5.18 7.19 35.79
N PHE A 728 5.26 7.97 34.71
CA PHE A 728 6.21 9.07 34.59
C PHE A 728 5.57 10.45 34.82
N TRP A 729 4.24 10.54 34.70
CA TRP A 729 3.54 11.81 34.51
C TRP A 729 2.89 12.37 35.78
N ASN A 730 2.53 11.55 36.76
CA ASN A 730 2.14 12.09 38.07
C ASN A 730 3.34 12.73 38.79
N ASN A 731 3.03 13.64 39.73
CA ASN A 731 4.04 14.30 40.55
C ASN A 731 3.67 14.30 42.05
N PRO A 732 4.31 13.45 42.87
CA PRO A 732 5.32 12.46 42.49
C PRO A 732 4.72 11.32 41.65
N PRO A 733 5.54 10.60 40.86
CA PRO A 733 5.15 9.33 40.24
C PRO A 733 4.49 8.37 41.24
N GLU A 734 3.49 7.60 40.81
CA GLU A 734 2.75 6.64 41.63
C GLU A 734 3.24 5.18 41.43
N PRO A 735 4.06 4.63 42.33
CA PRO A 735 4.65 3.29 42.13
C PRO A 735 3.63 2.15 42.19
N SER A 736 2.42 2.38 42.74
CA SER A 736 1.35 1.37 42.81
C SER A 736 0.72 1.07 41.46
N LEU A 737 0.86 1.96 40.48
CA LEU A 737 0.38 1.76 39.12
C LEU A 737 1.35 0.91 38.28
N ALA A 738 2.63 0.87 38.66
CA ALA A 738 3.67 0.17 37.91
C ALA A 738 3.48 -1.35 37.94
N PHE A 739 3.69 -2.00 36.80
CA PHE A 739 3.66 -3.46 36.68
C PHE A 739 4.57 -3.95 35.56
N GLU A 740 4.92 -5.23 35.64
CA GLU A 740 5.72 -5.92 34.62
C GLU A 740 5.20 -7.36 34.47
N VAL A 741 5.02 -7.81 33.23
CA VAL A 741 4.57 -9.16 32.89
C VAL A 741 5.54 -9.78 31.87
N PRO A 742 6.65 -10.40 32.32
CA PRO A 742 7.64 -11.00 31.44
C PRO A 742 7.31 -12.47 31.09
N TYR A 743 7.78 -12.97 29.94
CA TYR A 743 7.71 -14.40 29.59
C TYR A 743 8.51 -15.28 30.56
N SER A 744 9.51 -14.74 31.25
CA SER A 744 10.21 -15.46 32.32
C SER A 744 9.30 -15.81 33.52
N GLY A 745 8.10 -15.22 33.60
CA GLY A 745 7.05 -15.60 34.53
C GLY A 745 6.26 -16.86 34.14
N LEU A 746 6.45 -17.39 32.93
CA LEU A 746 5.80 -18.63 32.49
C LEU A 746 6.43 -19.85 33.18
N THR A 747 5.58 -20.79 33.58
CA THR A 747 6.01 -22.11 34.07
C THR A 747 5.90 -23.21 32.99
N THR A 748 5.36 -22.83 31.83
CA THR A 748 5.20 -23.61 30.61
C THR A 748 6.25 -23.18 29.57
N PRO A 749 6.37 -23.87 28.42
CA PRO A 749 7.27 -23.44 27.36
C PRO A 749 7.03 -21.98 26.96
N VAL A 750 8.12 -21.23 26.85
CA VAL A 750 8.14 -19.83 26.42
C VAL A 750 8.10 -19.74 24.89
N PRO A 751 7.50 -18.71 24.31
CA PRO A 751 7.29 -18.60 22.86
C PRO A 751 8.51 -18.12 22.07
N VAL A 752 9.73 -18.46 22.50
CA VAL A 752 10.97 -18.05 21.81
C VAL A 752 11.71 -19.26 21.24
N ALA A 753 12.16 -19.14 19.99
CA ALA A 753 12.92 -20.20 19.33
C ALA A 753 14.37 -20.30 19.84
N ASP A 754 15.03 -19.15 20.11
CA ASP A 754 16.34 -19.10 20.76
C ASP A 754 16.19 -18.78 22.25
N VAL A 755 16.66 -19.69 23.10
CA VAL A 755 16.65 -19.53 24.55
C VAL A 755 17.48 -18.33 25.04
N ASN A 756 18.46 -17.88 24.25
CA ASN A 756 19.26 -16.69 24.59
C ASN A 756 18.40 -15.42 24.65
N CYS A 757 17.30 -15.36 23.89
CA CYS A 757 16.37 -14.23 23.89
C CYS A 757 15.72 -14.00 25.26
N LEU A 758 15.66 -15.02 26.14
CA LEU A 758 15.13 -14.84 27.50
C LEU A 758 16.06 -14.03 28.42
N THR A 759 17.33 -13.90 28.05
CA THR A 759 18.34 -13.21 28.86
C THR A 759 18.96 -12.00 28.16
N ASP A 760 18.91 -11.96 26.83
CA ASP A 760 19.50 -10.91 25.99
C ASP A 760 18.63 -10.69 24.75
N TRP A 761 17.46 -10.08 24.94
CA TRP A 761 16.55 -9.80 23.84
C TRP A 761 17.09 -8.64 22.98
N ASN A 762 17.17 -8.87 21.66
CA ASN A 762 17.57 -7.89 20.66
C ASN A 762 16.61 -7.91 19.46
N ALA A 763 16.85 -7.07 18.46
CA ALA A 763 15.98 -6.94 17.29
C ALA A 763 15.78 -8.23 16.47
N ASN A 764 16.66 -9.23 16.61
CA ASN A 764 16.50 -10.52 15.92
C ASN A 764 15.63 -11.52 16.70
N CYS A 765 15.33 -11.22 17.96
CA CYS A 765 14.49 -12.05 18.80
C CYS A 765 13.01 -11.76 18.54
N LYS A 766 12.20 -12.82 18.53
CA LYS A 766 10.75 -12.74 18.27
C LYS A 766 9.99 -13.82 19.03
N SER A 767 8.72 -13.54 19.30
CA SER A 767 7.81 -14.45 19.96
C SER A 767 6.88 -15.12 18.94
N THR A 768 6.93 -16.44 18.83
CA THR A 768 6.12 -17.22 17.89
C THR A 768 5.23 -18.20 18.66
N ILE A 769 3.91 -17.99 18.66
CA ILE A 769 3.00 -18.73 19.53
C ILE A 769 2.22 -19.80 18.76
N ASN A 770 2.64 -21.05 18.88
CA ASN A 770 1.88 -22.23 18.44
C ASN A 770 0.98 -22.81 19.55
N TYR A 771 -0.24 -23.23 19.22
CA TYR A 771 -1.17 -23.80 20.22
C TYR A 771 -0.59 -25.02 20.93
N LYS A 772 -0.11 -26.03 20.20
CA LYS A 772 0.37 -27.30 20.79
C LYS A 772 1.61 -27.12 21.66
N GLU A 773 2.46 -26.17 21.31
CA GLU A 773 3.75 -25.94 21.96
C GLU A 773 3.63 -25.03 23.19
N HIS A 774 2.71 -24.07 23.18
CA HIS A 774 2.67 -23.01 24.19
C HIS A 774 1.35 -22.92 24.94
N ILE A 775 0.21 -23.14 24.28
CA ILE A 775 -1.13 -23.03 24.89
C ILE A 775 -1.56 -24.34 25.55
N GLN A 776 -1.47 -25.46 24.82
CA GLN A 776 -1.81 -26.79 25.35
C GLN A 776 -1.08 -27.13 26.66
N PRO A 777 0.22 -26.80 26.85
CA PRO A 777 0.91 -27.04 28.11
C PRO A 777 0.34 -26.27 29.31
N ILE A 778 -0.30 -25.10 29.11
CA ILE A 778 -0.98 -24.36 30.18
C ILE A 778 -2.07 -25.22 30.80
N TRP A 779 -2.85 -25.90 29.97
CA TRP A 779 -3.91 -26.81 30.43
C TRP A 779 -3.37 -28.00 31.23
N ASN A 780 -2.15 -28.42 30.92
CA ASN A 780 -1.50 -29.57 31.54
C ASN A 780 -0.72 -29.23 32.82
N ALA A 781 -0.39 -27.95 33.04
CA ALA A 781 0.49 -27.56 34.12
C ALA A 781 -0.13 -27.82 35.51
N CYS A 782 0.65 -28.50 36.36
CA CYS A 782 0.33 -28.67 37.78
C CYS A 782 0.39 -27.31 38.50
N ARG A 783 -0.69 -26.91 39.15
CA ARG A 783 -0.81 -25.65 39.88
C ARG A 783 -1.59 -25.83 41.18
N VAL A 784 -1.42 -24.92 42.13
CA VAL A 784 -2.24 -24.87 43.33
C VAL A 784 -3.49 -24.06 43.00
N ASP A 785 -4.66 -24.68 43.13
CA ASP A 785 -5.95 -23.99 43.06
C ASP A 785 -6.02 -22.97 44.21
N PRO A 786 -6.11 -21.65 43.94
CA PRO A 786 -6.14 -20.63 44.98
C PRO A 786 -7.44 -20.66 45.80
N ASN A 787 -8.51 -21.23 45.26
CA ASN A 787 -9.85 -21.26 45.85
C ASN A 787 -10.04 -22.47 46.77
N GLN A 788 -9.36 -23.59 46.48
CA GLN A 788 -9.45 -24.82 47.27
C GLN A 788 -8.15 -25.18 48.01
N ASN A 789 -7.04 -24.53 47.68
CA ASN A 789 -5.70 -24.80 48.20
C ASN A 789 -5.26 -26.27 48.02
N VAL A 790 -5.52 -26.82 46.84
CA VAL A 790 -5.15 -28.18 46.42
C VAL A 790 -4.40 -28.13 45.10
N VAL A 791 -3.53 -29.10 44.84
CA VAL A 791 -2.85 -29.21 43.54
C VAL A 791 -3.83 -29.78 42.50
N THR A 792 -3.90 -29.17 41.33
CA THR A 792 -4.69 -29.63 40.18
C THR A 792 -4.07 -29.15 38.86
N SER A 793 -4.69 -29.45 37.73
CA SER A 793 -4.45 -28.83 36.42
C SER A 793 -5.80 -28.60 35.73
N CYS A 794 -5.87 -27.69 34.75
CA CYS A 794 -7.12 -27.47 34.00
C CYS A 794 -7.59 -28.77 33.36
N GLN A 795 -6.66 -29.54 32.75
CA GLN A 795 -6.98 -30.84 32.17
C GLN A 795 -7.45 -31.88 33.22
N ASN A 796 -6.92 -31.88 34.46
CA ASN A 796 -7.42 -32.79 35.50
C ASN A 796 -8.89 -32.50 35.88
N CYS A 797 -9.35 -31.26 35.70
CA CYS A 797 -10.75 -30.87 35.91
C CYS A 797 -11.62 -31.11 34.66
N HIS A 798 -11.06 -30.92 33.46
CA HIS A 798 -11.75 -30.97 32.16
C HIS A 798 -11.34 -32.18 31.29
N ARG A 799 -11.26 -33.38 31.88
CA ARG A 799 -11.00 -34.64 31.15
C ARG A 799 -11.72 -35.82 31.80
N ALA A 800 -11.96 -36.87 31.03
CA ALA A 800 -12.40 -38.16 31.55
C ALA A 800 -11.40 -38.72 32.59
N ALA A 801 -11.91 -39.35 33.65
CA ALA A 801 -11.19 -39.68 34.90
C ALA A 801 -9.97 -40.63 34.79
N GLU A 802 -9.59 -41.07 33.59
CA GLU A 802 -8.65 -42.19 33.36
C GLU A 802 -7.20 -41.77 33.13
N SER A 803 -6.90 -40.49 32.91
CA SER A 803 -5.52 -39.97 32.78
C SER A 803 -5.36 -38.57 33.35
N LYS A 804 -4.44 -38.39 34.31
CA LYS A 804 -4.10 -37.09 34.89
C LYS A 804 -2.84 -36.50 34.25
N SER A 805 -2.87 -35.25 33.82
CA SER A 805 -1.63 -34.52 33.47
C SER A 805 -0.84 -34.15 34.72
N CYS A 806 -1.54 -33.93 35.84
CA CYS A 806 -0.93 -33.73 37.15
C CYS A 806 -1.20 -34.94 38.06
N PRO A 807 -0.27 -35.91 38.20
CA PRO A 807 -0.51 -37.19 38.89
C PRO A 807 -0.96 -37.05 40.36
N ASP A 808 -0.33 -36.11 41.07
CA ASP A 808 -0.62 -35.83 42.49
C ASP A 808 -1.81 -34.88 42.66
N GLY A 809 -2.35 -34.34 41.56
CA GLY A 809 -3.45 -33.40 41.59
C GLY A 809 -4.80 -34.07 41.87
N VAL A 810 -5.71 -33.35 42.52
CA VAL A 810 -7.13 -33.70 42.50
C VAL A 810 -7.69 -33.50 41.08
N GLY A 811 -8.82 -34.13 40.79
CA GLY A 811 -9.51 -33.97 39.51
C GLY A 811 -10.98 -34.24 39.69
N GLY A 812 -11.81 -33.50 38.95
CA GLY A 812 -13.22 -33.82 38.80
C GLY A 812 -13.35 -34.96 37.81
N GLY A 813 -14.01 -36.05 38.18
CA GLY A 813 -14.31 -37.11 37.22
C GLY A 813 -15.18 -36.56 36.10
N GLY A 814 -14.58 -36.30 34.92
CA GLY A 814 -15.25 -35.70 33.79
C GLY A 814 -16.38 -36.58 33.21
N ALA A 815 -17.51 -35.92 32.97
CA ALA A 815 -18.54 -36.20 31.96
C ALA A 815 -19.75 -35.24 32.06
N SER A 816 -19.83 -34.34 33.05
CA SER A 816 -21.03 -33.50 33.24
C SER A 816 -20.97 -32.09 32.62
N THR A 817 -19.85 -31.66 32.01
CA THR A 817 -19.65 -30.26 31.57
C THR A 817 -19.29 -30.09 30.09
N ASN A 818 -19.36 -31.14 29.26
CA ASN A 818 -19.06 -31.17 27.83
C ASN A 818 -17.65 -30.69 27.35
N LEU A 819 -16.90 -29.84 28.06
CA LEU A 819 -15.57 -29.34 27.66
C LEU A 819 -14.42 -30.35 27.92
N LEU A 820 -13.67 -30.71 26.88
CA LEU A 820 -12.49 -31.61 26.94
C LEU A 820 -11.16 -30.92 26.59
N LEU A 821 -10.26 -30.78 27.56
CA LEU A 821 -8.94 -30.14 27.36
C LEU A 821 -7.79 -31.16 27.12
N GLY A 822 -8.11 -32.28 26.49
CA GLY A 822 -7.18 -33.36 26.16
C GLY A 822 -6.13 -32.94 25.11
N SER A 823 -4.86 -33.33 25.29
CA SER A 823 -3.80 -33.08 24.29
C SER A 823 -3.80 -34.07 23.12
N GLY A 824 -4.84 -34.90 23.00
CA GLY A 824 -4.98 -35.91 21.96
C GLY A 824 -5.84 -35.40 20.82
N ASN A 825 -5.85 -36.14 19.71
CA ASN A 825 -6.79 -35.86 18.63
C ASN A 825 -8.19 -36.29 19.05
N ALA A 826 -9.19 -35.60 18.49
CA ALA A 826 -10.58 -35.82 18.82
C ALA A 826 -11.03 -37.24 18.45
N SER A 827 -11.92 -37.81 19.27
CA SER A 827 -12.47 -39.16 19.03
C SER A 827 -13.43 -39.24 17.83
N TRP A 828 -14.04 -38.11 17.46
CA TRP A 828 -14.94 -37.97 16.31
C TRP A 828 -14.22 -37.64 15.00
N ASP A 829 -13.08 -36.95 15.07
CA ASP A 829 -12.20 -36.69 13.93
C ASP A 829 -10.73 -36.68 14.37
N ASN A 830 -10.02 -37.77 14.07
CA ASN A 830 -8.63 -37.95 14.47
C ASN A 830 -7.65 -37.02 13.76
N ARG A 831 -8.10 -36.18 12.82
CA ARG A 831 -7.29 -35.15 12.15
C ARG A 831 -7.25 -33.84 12.94
N GLN A 832 -8.18 -33.65 13.89
CA GLN A 832 -8.33 -32.44 14.66
C GLN A 832 -7.86 -32.63 16.11
N LEU A 833 -7.34 -31.56 16.72
CA LEU A 833 -6.93 -31.55 18.12
C LEU A 833 -8.14 -31.29 19.02
N GLU A 834 -8.44 -32.22 19.93
CA GLU A 834 -9.68 -32.22 20.74
C GLU A 834 -9.87 -30.90 21.49
N SER A 835 -8.89 -30.53 22.31
CA SER A 835 -8.98 -29.30 23.12
C SER A 835 -9.03 -28.02 22.30
N TYR A 836 -8.52 -28.02 21.06
CA TYR A 836 -8.62 -26.84 20.21
C TYR A 836 -10.07 -26.69 19.76
N VAL A 837 -10.64 -27.73 19.16
CA VAL A 837 -12.01 -27.71 18.66
C VAL A 837 -12.98 -27.33 19.77
N GLU A 838 -12.84 -27.95 20.93
CA GLU A 838 -13.67 -27.75 22.12
C GLU A 838 -13.64 -26.31 22.66
N LEU A 839 -12.54 -25.57 22.51
CA LEU A 839 -12.45 -24.16 22.93
C LEU A 839 -13.14 -23.20 21.94
N PHE A 840 -13.25 -23.60 20.66
CA PHE A 840 -13.76 -22.79 19.57
C PHE A 840 -15.09 -23.30 19.00
N GLU A 841 -15.70 -24.33 19.58
CA GLU A 841 -17.05 -24.75 19.22
C GLU A 841 -18.09 -24.09 20.15
N PRO A 842 -19.34 -23.92 19.70
CA PRO A 842 -20.41 -23.44 20.57
C PRO A 842 -20.72 -24.42 21.70
N ASP A 843 -20.58 -23.98 22.95
CA ASP A 843 -20.88 -24.82 24.12
C ASP A 843 -22.39 -24.97 24.33
N TYR A 844 -23.14 -23.88 24.10
CA TYR A 844 -24.59 -23.82 24.24
C TYR A 844 -25.19 -22.64 23.48
N TYR A 845 -26.51 -22.68 23.32
CA TYR A 845 -27.30 -21.65 22.66
C TYR A 845 -28.22 -20.98 23.68
N LEU A 846 -28.42 -19.68 23.59
CA LEU A 846 -29.30 -18.93 24.48
C LEU A 846 -30.45 -18.29 23.71
N ARG A 847 -31.59 -18.12 24.37
CA ARG A 847 -32.72 -17.32 23.87
C ARG A 847 -33.28 -16.45 24.99
N GLU A 848 -33.68 -15.24 24.65
CA GLU A 848 -34.44 -14.38 25.56
C GLU A 848 -35.90 -14.86 25.65
N THR A 849 -36.41 -14.96 26.86
CA THR A 849 -37.82 -15.26 27.13
C THR A 849 -38.69 -14.01 27.00
N GLU A 850 -40.01 -14.17 26.91
CA GLU A 850 -40.96 -13.04 26.87
C GLU A 850 -40.89 -12.14 28.12
N THR A 851 -40.28 -12.61 29.22
CA THR A 851 -40.07 -11.86 30.46
C THR A 851 -38.74 -11.11 30.51
N GLY A 852 -37.87 -11.26 29.49
CA GLY A 852 -36.54 -10.65 29.44
C GLY A 852 -35.43 -11.49 30.11
N ASP A 853 -35.74 -12.71 30.56
CA ASP A 853 -34.76 -13.63 31.13
C ASP A 853 -34.09 -14.47 30.03
N TRP A 854 -32.79 -14.71 30.13
CA TRP A 854 -32.05 -15.58 29.20
C TRP A 854 -32.09 -17.04 29.65
N VAL A 855 -32.40 -17.95 28.71
CA VAL A 855 -32.45 -19.39 28.96
C VAL A 855 -31.66 -20.17 27.91
N GLU A 856 -31.05 -21.28 28.33
CA GLU A 856 -30.32 -22.19 27.46
C GLU A 856 -31.26 -23.01 26.57
N VAL A 857 -30.83 -23.21 25.32
CA VAL A 857 -31.50 -23.97 24.27
C VAL A 857 -30.66 -25.21 23.98
N ASP A 858 -31.31 -26.37 24.04
CA ASP A 858 -30.70 -27.64 23.67
C ASP A 858 -30.37 -27.62 22.16
N SER A 859 -29.10 -27.84 21.83
CA SER A 859 -28.60 -27.92 20.45
C SER A 859 -29.35 -28.95 19.60
N ALA A 860 -29.93 -30.00 20.20
CA ALA A 860 -30.72 -31.01 19.49
C ALA A 860 -32.08 -30.49 18.99
N ASP A 861 -32.60 -29.42 19.58
CA ASP A 861 -33.90 -28.80 19.27
C ASP A 861 -33.74 -27.36 18.74
N LEU A 862 -32.54 -26.99 18.29
CA LEU A 862 -32.18 -25.62 17.92
C LEU A 862 -33.14 -25.02 16.88
N ASP A 863 -33.41 -25.73 15.78
CA ASP A 863 -34.33 -25.26 14.72
C ASP A 863 -35.76 -25.03 15.23
N ALA A 864 -36.20 -25.78 16.25
CA ALA A 864 -37.54 -25.68 16.80
C ALA A 864 -37.66 -24.54 17.84
N GLN A 865 -36.59 -24.30 18.59
CA GLN A 865 -36.56 -23.28 19.65
C GLN A 865 -36.03 -21.93 19.17
N CYS A 866 -35.35 -21.90 18.02
CA CYS A 866 -34.74 -20.73 17.39
C CYS A 866 -35.23 -20.57 15.94
N PRO A 867 -36.56 -20.44 15.70
CA PRO A 867 -37.12 -20.40 14.35
C PRO A 867 -36.67 -19.17 13.54
N ASP A 868 -36.27 -18.11 14.23
CA ASP A 868 -35.79 -16.85 13.63
C ASP A 868 -34.27 -16.87 13.41
N GLY A 869 -33.61 -18.01 13.66
CA GLY A 869 -32.20 -18.24 13.40
C GLY A 869 -31.30 -18.15 14.62
N VAL A 870 -29.99 -18.20 14.38
CA VAL A 870 -28.94 -18.12 15.40
C VAL A 870 -27.90 -17.09 14.98
N GLN A 871 -27.67 -16.09 15.82
CA GLN A 871 -26.55 -15.15 15.70
C GLN A 871 -25.33 -15.66 16.49
N GLY A 872 -24.13 -15.24 16.10
CA GLY A 872 -22.87 -15.75 16.67
C GLY A 872 -21.97 -14.67 17.30
N ASP A 873 -21.10 -15.12 18.20
CA ASP A 873 -19.95 -14.54 18.93
C ASP A 873 -19.70 -13.04 19.10
N MET A 874 -20.14 -12.15 18.22
CA MET A 874 -19.89 -10.72 18.32
C MET A 874 -21.12 -9.90 18.71
N THR A 875 -22.28 -10.53 18.81
CA THR A 875 -23.46 -9.83 19.26
C THR A 875 -23.47 -9.77 20.78
N ILE A 876 -23.28 -8.57 21.32
CA ILE A 876 -23.50 -8.26 22.75
C ILE A 876 -24.91 -8.77 23.15
N LEU A 877 -25.90 -8.45 22.31
CA LEU A 877 -27.30 -8.89 22.43
C LEU A 877 -27.88 -9.25 21.05
N PRO A 878 -28.43 -10.45 20.84
CA PRO A 878 -28.99 -10.84 19.55
C PRO A 878 -30.19 -9.99 19.14
N GLU A 879 -30.52 -10.00 17.85
CA GLU A 879 -31.78 -9.42 17.37
C GLU A 879 -33.01 -10.06 18.06
N PRO A 880 -34.11 -9.32 18.26
CA PRO A 880 -35.31 -9.85 18.92
C PRO A 880 -35.84 -11.12 18.25
N GLY A 881 -36.00 -12.20 19.03
CA GLY A 881 -36.50 -13.50 18.55
C GLY A 881 -35.41 -14.47 18.07
N VAL A 882 -34.19 -13.99 17.87
CA VAL A 882 -33.05 -14.77 17.39
C VAL A 882 -32.30 -15.38 18.58
N CYS A 883 -31.90 -16.65 18.46
CA CYS A 883 -31.05 -17.26 19.47
C CYS A 883 -29.59 -16.83 19.27
N PHE A 884 -28.78 -16.99 20.30
CA PHE A 884 -27.37 -16.65 20.23
C PHE A 884 -26.49 -17.83 20.62
N ALA A 885 -25.50 -18.16 19.78
CA ALA A 885 -24.51 -19.18 20.06
C ALA A 885 -23.36 -18.59 20.89
N ARG A 886 -22.88 -19.34 21.89
CA ARG A 886 -21.79 -18.90 22.76
C ARG A 886 -20.63 -19.89 22.74
N ARG A 887 -19.42 -19.40 22.45
CA ARG A 887 -18.15 -20.15 22.49
C ARG A 887 -17.25 -19.64 23.61
N LEU A 888 -16.28 -20.44 24.08
CA LEU A 888 -15.33 -19.97 25.10
C LEU A 888 -14.30 -19.00 24.50
N MET A 889 -13.79 -19.31 23.31
CA MET A 889 -12.77 -18.52 22.63
C MET A 889 -13.16 -18.19 21.20
N SER A 890 -12.60 -17.11 20.68
CA SER A 890 -12.77 -16.63 19.31
C SER A 890 -11.42 -16.35 18.66
N GLY A 891 -11.21 -16.84 17.43
CA GLY A 891 -10.02 -16.53 16.62
C GLY A 891 -9.93 -15.07 16.19
N ARG A 892 -10.92 -14.24 16.55
CA ARG A 892 -10.94 -12.80 16.27
C ARG A 892 -10.11 -11.97 17.26
N GLY A 893 -9.87 -12.49 18.47
CA GLY A 893 -9.09 -11.79 19.49
C GLY A 893 -9.47 -12.13 20.93
N ALA A 894 -8.70 -11.57 21.85
CA ALA A 894 -8.79 -11.79 23.28
C ALA A 894 -10.07 -11.17 23.89
N ILE A 895 -10.43 -9.94 23.50
CA ILE A 895 -11.68 -9.29 23.97
C ILE A 895 -12.92 -10.06 23.50
N ALA A 896 -12.93 -10.52 22.25
CA ALA A 896 -13.99 -11.40 21.74
C ALA A 896 -14.02 -12.78 22.44
N SER A 897 -13.01 -13.10 23.25
CA SER A 897 -12.92 -14.30 24.07
C SER A 897 -13.21 -13.99 25.56
N ALA A 898 -13.96 -12.94 25.85
CA ALA A 898 -14.32 -12.50 27.22
C ALA A 898 -14.82 -13.63 28.12
N ARG A 899 -15.67 -14.52 27.59
CA ARG A 899 -16.21 -15.67 28.35
C ARG A 899 -15.13 -16.59 28.91
N PHE A 900 -13.96 -16.64 28.27
CA PHE A 900 -12.80 -17.30 28.82
C PHE A 900 -12.10 -16.40 29.83
N PHE A 901 -11.76 -15.16 29.47
CA PHE A 901 -10.94 -14.28 30.30
C PHE A 901 -11.60 -13.87 31.61
N SER A 902 -12.89 -13.55 31.60
CA SER A 902 -13.66 -13.15 32.78
C SER A 902 -13.69 -14.22 33.88
N LEU A 903 -13.42 -15.48 33.54
CA LEU A 903 -13.28 -16.56 34.53
C LEU A 903 -11.96 -16.51 35.30
N PHE A 904 -10.94 -15.85 34.75
CA PHE A 904 -9.56 -15.89 35.25
C PHE A 904 -9.02 -14.52 35.66
N ASP A 905 -9.56 -13.42 35.13
CA ASP A 905 -9.15 -12.06 35.41
C ASP A 905 -10.32 -11.15 35.85
N ASP A 906 -9.99 -9.87 36.09
CA ASP A 906 -10.93 -8.81 36.45
C ASP A 906 -10.66 -7.63 35.50
N ASP A 907 -10.78 -7.88 34.19
CA ASP A 907 -10.65 -6.90 33.13
C ASP A 907 -12.02 -6.35 32.73
N PRO A 908 -12.35 -5.08 33.03
CA PRO A 908 -13.65 -4.53 32.66
C PRO A 908 -13.82 -4.30 31.15
N ASP A 909 -12.74 -4.31 30.36
CA ASP A 909 -12.79 -4.01 28.93
C ASP A 909 -13.52 -5.11 28.11
N ASP A 910 -13.67 -6.32 28.67
CA ASP A 910 -14.30 -7.45 27.99
C ASP A 910 -15.62 -7.92 28.63
N ASP A 911 -16.05 -7.32 29.75
CA ASP A 911 -17.26 -7.69 30.50
C ASP A 911 -18.56 -7.63 29.64
N GLU A 912 -18.65 -6.75 28.63
CA GLU A 912 -19.84 -6.58 27.79
C GLU A 912 -20.18 -7.81 26.93
N TYR A 913 -19.19 -8.65 26.61
CA TYR A 913 -19.43 -9.87 25.83
C TYR A 913 -19.96 -11.02 26.69
N GLU A 914 -20.07 -10.86 28.01
CA GLU A 914 -20.59 -11.88 28.91
C GLU A 914 -22.04 -11.60 29.35
N VAL A 915 -22.90 -12.61 29.22
CA VAL A 915 -24.24 -12.60 29.85
C VAL A 915 -24.14 -13.36 31.16
N GLU A 916 -24.14 -12.64 32.29
CA GLU A 916 -24.07 -13.27 33.61
C GLU A 916 -25.32 -14.10 33.90
N THR A 917 -25.11 -15.37 34.25
CA THR A 917 -26.12 -16.23 34.87
C THR A 917 -25.71 -16.57 36.29
N ALA A 918 -26.65 -17.06 37.11
CA ALA A 918 -26.34 -17.52 38.47
C ALA A 918 -25.31 -18.67 38.50
N GLU A 919 -25.19 -19.42 37.41
CA GLU A 919 -24.23 -20.53 37.27
C GLU A 919 -22.84 -20.01 36.90
N THR A 920 -22.77 -18.98 36.04
CA THR A 920 -21.53 -18.30 35.63
C THR A 920 -20.73 -17.78 36.83
N ALA A 921 -21.39 -17.14 37.80
CA ALA A 921 -20.72 -16.59 38.99
C ALA A 921 -20.03 -17.67 39.85
N ALA A 922 -20.62 -18.86 39.95
CA ALA A 922 -20.02 -19.98 40.68
C ALA A 922 -18.81 -20.56 39.93
N ILE A 923 -18.88 -20.60 38.59
CA ILE A 923 -17.77 -21.05 37.73
C ILE A 923 -16.61 -20.06 37.84
N ARG A 924 -16.86 -18.74 37.71
CA ARG A 924 -15.85 -17.69 37.89
C ARG A 924 -15.14 -17.80 39.23
N GLN A 925 -15.89 -17.99 40.32
CA GLN A 925 -15.31 -18.18 41.66
C GLN A 925 -14.35 -19.39 41.74
N SER A 926 -14.58 -20.44 40.96
CA SER A 926 -13.70 -21.62 40.95
C SER A 926 -12.43 -21.44 40.10
N HIS A 927 -12.44 -20.53 39.12
CA HIS A 927 -11.35 -20.31 38.15
C HIS A 927 -10.49 -19.08 38.47
N GLN A 928 -11.04 -18.10 39.19
CA GLN A 928 -10.37 -16.83 39.46
C GLN A 928 -8.96 -17.06 40.04
N GLY A 929 -7.95 -16.47 39.40
CA GLY A 929 -6.56 -16.57 39.81
C GLY A 929 -5.87 -17.93 39.55
N MET A 930 -6.52 -18.87 38.86
CA MET A 930 -5.87 -20.14 38.49
C MET A 930 -4.78 -19.96 37.42
N LEU A 931 -4.93 -18.98 36.52
CA LEU A 931 -3.93 -18.63 35.51
C LEU A 931 -3.08 -17.45 36.00
N THR A 932 -1.78 -17.51 35.73
CA THR A 932 -0.87 -16.40 36.02
C THR A 932 -1.05 -15.29 34.99
N ARG A 933 -0.65 -14.05 35.32
CA ARG A 933 -0.68 -12.92 34.36
C ARG A 933 0.13 -13.21 33.09
N ALA A 934 1.25 -13.95 33.21
CA ALA A 934 2.06 -14.32 32.06
C ALA A 934 1.35 -15.35 31.15
N GLU A 935 0.62 -16.30 31.73
CA GLU A 935 -0.20 -17.25 30.96
C GLU A 935 -1.38 -16.56 30.28
N LEU A 936 -2.08 -15.65 30.97
CA LEU A 936 -3.17 -14.85 30.40
C LEU A 936 -2.69 -13.97 29.26
N ARG A 937 -1.54 -13.29 29.44
CA ARG A 937 -0.88 -12.51 28.39
C ARG A 937 -0.59 -13.37 27.16
N LEU A 938 -0.01 -14.56 27.35
CA LEU A 938 0.34 -15.46 26.24
C LEU A 938 -0.90 -15.94 25.47
N ILE A 939 -1.99 -16.22 26.18
CA ILE A 939 -3.28 -16.59 25.56
C ILE A 939 -3.87 -15.40 24.80
N ALA A 940 -3.82 -14.18 25.36
CA ALA A 940 -4.30 -12.98 24.71
C ALA A 940 -3.54 -12.68 23.41
N GLU A 941 -2.20 -12.71 23.45
CA GLU A 941 -1.34 -12.56 22.27
C GLU A 941 -1.66 -13.62 21.21
N TRP A 942 -1.84 -14.88 21.61
CA TRP A 942 -2.19 -15.95 20.68
C TRP A 942 -3.55 -15.75 20.03
N LEU A 943 -4.57 -15.31 20.78
CA LEU A 943 -5.91 -15.06 20.23
C LEU A 943 -5.92 -13.85 19.29
N ASP A 944 -5.30 -12.73 19.69
CA ASP A 944 -5.23 -11.51 18.88
C ASP A 944 -4.42 -11.71 17.58
N THR A 945 -3.44 -12.62 17.60
CA THR A 945 -2.67 -13.00 16.40
C THR A 945 -3.34 -14.07 15.54
N GLY A 946 -4.60 -14.43 15.82
CA GLY A 946 -5.41 -15.34 14.99
C GLY A 946 -5.60 -16.75 15.54
N ALA A 947 -5.16 -17.04 16.77
CA ALA A 947 -5.35 -18.33 17.42
C ALA A 947 -4.81 -19.55 16.63
N HIS A 948 -3.71 -19.38 15.89
CA HIS A 948 -3.18 -20.43 15.01
C HIS A 948 -2.75 -21.70 15.76
N ILE A 949 -2.97 -22.87 15.15
CA ILE A 949 -2.42 -24.13 15.66
C ILE A 949 -0.90 -24.13 15.47
N TYR A 950 -0.46 -23.72 14.28
CA TYR A 950 0.94 -23.52 13.91
C TYR A 950 1.12 -22.13 13.31
N ASN A 951 1.59 -21.20 14.13
CA ASN A 951 2.04 -19.89 13.68
C ASN A 951 3.45 -19.95 13.04
N ASP A 952 4.20 -21.01 13.33
CA ASP A 952 5.41 -21.39 12.61
C ASP A 952 5.09 -22.50 11.58
N PRO A 953 4.96 -22.19 10.28
CA PRO A 953 4.62 -23.19 9.27
C PRO A 953 5.63 -24.33 9.15
N GLU A 954 6.90 -24.09 9.51
CA GLU A 954 7.95 -25.10 9.44
C GLU A 954 7.75 -26.23 10.46
N LYS A 955 6.97 -25.98 11.52
CA LYS A 955 6.60 -26.99 12.53
C LYS A 955 5.37 -27.80 12.16
N PHE A 956 4.72 -27.52 11.03
CA PHE A 956 3.56 -28.29 10.60
C PHE A 956 3.95 -29.73 10.25
N GLU A 957 3.32 -30.70 10.91
CA GLU A 957 3.49 -32.12 10.64
C GLU A 957 2.23 -32.70 9.98
N PHE A 958 2.41 -33.33 8.82
CA PHE A 958 1.33 -34.06 8.16
C PHE A 958 0.90 -35.27 8.99
N PRO A 959 -0.42 -35.57 9.05
CA PRO A 959 -0.89 -36.76 9.73
C PRO A 959 -0.27 -38.01 9.12
N THR A 960 0.14 -38.94 9.99
CA THR A 960 0.64 -40.24 9.54
C THR A 960 -0.54 -41.08 9.03
N PRO A 961 -0.47 -41.70 7.84
CA PRO A 961 -1.57 -42.49 7.26
C PRO A 961 -2.04 -43.67 8.11
#